data_AF-D3ZJU9-F1
#
_entry.id   AF-D3ZJU9-F1
#
_cell.length_a   1.000
_cell.length_b   1.000
_cell.length_c   1.000
_cell.angle_alpha   90.00
_cell.angle_beta   90.00
_cell.angle_gamma   90.00
#
_symmetry.space_group_name_H-M   'P 1'
#
loop_
_entity.id
_entity.type
_entity.pdbx_description
1 polymer ?
#
loop_
_entity_poly.entity_id
_entity_poly.type
_entity_poly.pdbx_seq_one_letter_code
_entity_poly.pdbx_strand_id
1 'polypeptide(L)'
;MHSSPLLLALCLCVVLCALARAGSDPQPGPGRPACPAPCHCQEDGIMLSADCSELGLSEVPADLDPLTAYLDLSMNNLTELQPGLFHHLRFLEELRLSGNHLSHIPRQAFSGLHSLKILMLQSNQLRGIPAEALWELPSLQSLRLDANLISLVPERSFEGLSSLRHLWLDDNALTEIPVRALNNLPALQAMTLALNRIRHIPDYAFQNLTSLVVLHLHNNRIQHVGTHSFEGLHNLETLDLNYNELQEFPVAIRTLGRLQELGFHNNNIKAIPEKAFMGNPLLQTIHFYDNPIQFVGRSAFQYLSKLHTLSLNGATDIQEFPDLKGTTSLEILTLTRAGIRLLPAGMCQQLPRLRILELSHNQIEELPSLHRCQKLEEIGLQHNRIWEIGADTFSQLSSLQALDLSWNAIRAIHPEAFSTLRSLVKLDLTDNQLTTLPLAGLGGLMHLKLKGNLALSQAFSKDSFPKLRILEVPYAYQCCAYGLCANFFKTSGQWQAEDFHAEEEEAPKRPLGLLAGQAENHYDLDLDELQMETEDSKPHPSVQCSPVPGPFKPCEHLFESWGIRLAVWAIVLLSVLCNGLVLLTVFAGGPSPLSPVKLVVGAIAGANALTGISCGLLASVDALTFGQFAEYGARWETGLGCQATGFLAVLGSEASVLLLTLAAVQCSVSVTCVRAYGKAPSPGSVRAGALGCLALAGLAAALPLASVGEYGASPLCLPYAPPEGRPAALGFAVALVMMNSLCFLVVAGAYIKLYCDLPRGDFEAVWDCAMVRHVAWLIFADGLLYCPVAFLSFASMLGLFPVTPEAVKSVLLVVLPLPACLNPLLYLLFNPHFREDLRRLWPSPRSPGPLAYTAAGELEKSSCDSTQALVAFSDVDLILEASEAGQPPGLETYGFPSVTLISRHQPGATRLEGNHFVEPDGTKLGNPQPPMNEELLLRAEGATLADCSAGGALWPSGPLFASHL
;
A
#
# COMPACT_ATOMS: atom_id res chain seq x y z
N MET A 1 -24.58 -34.64 -15.79
CA MET A 1 -25.40 -34.84 -17.01
C MET A 1 -26.24 -33.60 -17.38
N HIS A 2 -25.84 -32.39 -16.99
CA HIS A 2 -26.58 -31.17 -17.29
C HIS A 2 -25.89 -30.37 -18.38
N SER A 3 -26.12 -30.77 -19.63
CA SER A 3 -25.82 -29.94 -20.80
C SER A 3 -26.72 -28.71 -20.72
N SER A 4 -26.12 -27.55 -20.48
CA SER A 4 -26.82 -26.28 -20.29
C SER A 4 -27.86 -26.02 -21.40
N PRO A 5 -29.09 -25.59 -21.08
CA PRO A 5 -30.16 -25.35 -22.05
C PRO A 5 -29.79 -24.31 -23.13
N LEU A 6 -28.77 -23.48 -22.89
CA LEU A 6 -28.30 -22.47 -23.84
C LEU A 6 -27.66 -23.07 -25.11
N LEU A 7 -26.90 -24.18 -24.98
CA LEU A 7 -26.26 -24.82 -26.14
C LEU A 7 -27.29 -25.56 -26.98
N LEU A 8 -28.30 -26.16 -26.33
CA LEU A 8 -29.42 -26.78 -27.03
C LEU A 8 -30.27 -25.72 -27.74
N ALA A 9 -30.46 -24.54 -27.15
CA ALA A 9 -31.16 -23.42 -27.79
C ALA A 9 -30.39 -22.86 -28.99
N LEU A 10 -29.06 -22.75 -28.92
CA LEU A 10 -28.22 -22.36 -30.06
C LEU A 10 -28.24 -23.41 -31.18
N CYS A 11 -28.13 -24.71 -30.85
CA CYS A 11 -28.30 -25.77 -31.84
C CYS A 11 -29.71 -25.80 -32.41
N LEU A 12 -30.76 -25.58 -31.60
CA LEU A 12 -32.12 -25.48 -32.11
C LEU A 12 -32.30 -24.23 -32.98
N CYS A 13 -31.68 -23.09 -32.67
CA CYS A 13 -31.72 -21.91 -33.53
C CYS A 13 -30.98 -22.16 -34.85
N VAL A 14 -29.83 -22.83 -34.83
CA VAL A 14 -29.10 -23.19 -36.07
C VAL A 14 -29.92 -24.20 -36.89
N VAL A 15 -30.53 -25.20 -36.25
CA VAL A 15 -31.37 -26.19 -36.93
C VAL A 15 -32.70 -25.58 -37.39
N LEU A 16 -33.30 -24.65 -36.64
CA LEU A 16 -34.50 -23.93 -37.04
C LEU A 16 -34.19 -22.91 -38.14
N CYS A 17 -33.03 -22.26 -38.15
CA CYS A 17 -32.58 -21.45 -39.27
C CYS A 17 -32.26 -22.31 -40.50
N ALA A 18 -31.70 -23.50 -40.31
CA ALA A 18 -31.46 -24.46 -41.39
C ALA A 18 -32.77 -25.04 -41.94
N LEU A 19 -33.75 -25.33 -41.09
CA LEU A 19 -35.07 -25.84 -41.49
C LEU A 19 -35.99 -24.74 -42.02
N ALA A 20 -35.89 -23.50 -41.53
CA ALA A 20 -36.60 -22.36 -42.10
C ALA A 20 -36.01 -21.97 -43.47
N ARG A 21 -34.72 -22.25 -43.72
CA ARG A 21 -34.13 -22.17 -45.06
C ARG A 21 -34.40 -23.40 -45.93
N ALA A 22 -34.91 -24.51 -45.38
CA ALA A 22 -35.40 -25.65 -46.17
C ALA A 22 -36.82 -25.40 -46.74
N GLY A 23 -37.17 -24.13 -46.97
CA GLY A 23 -38.34 -23.73 -47.72
C GLY A 23 -38.17 -24.11 -49.18
N SER A 24 -38.63 -25.32 -49.50
CA SER A 24 -39.05 -25.83 -50.81
C SER A 24 -38.61 -24.97 -52.00
N ASP A 25 -37.52 -25.39 -52.64
CA ASP A 25 -37.13 -24.92 -53.98
C ASP A 25 -38.35 -24.93 -54.91
N PRO A 26 -38.83 -23.77 -55.38
CA PRO A 26 -39.68 -23.75 -56.55
C PRO A 26 -38.79 -24.20 -57.70
N GLN A 27 -39.10 -25.35 -58.29
CA GLN A 27 -38.45 -25.85 -59.51
C GLN A 27 -38.29 -24.69 -60.51
N PRO A 28 -37.06 -24.24 -60.81
CA PRO A 28 -36.88 -23.16 -61.75
C PRO A 28 -37.19 -23.69 -63.14
N GLY A 29 -38.06 -22.98 -63.86
CA GLY A 29 -38.22 -23.17 -65.30
C GLY A 29 -36.86 -23.04 -66.01
N PRO A 30 -36.72 -23.58 -67.23
CA PRO A 30 -35.42 -23.79 -67.88
C PRO A 30 -34.78 -22.51 -68.46
N GLY A 31 -34.70 -21.42 -67.69
CA GLY A 31 -34.10 -20.17 -68.12
C GLY A 31 -33.49 -19.36 -66.97
N ARG A 32 -32.15 -19.28 -66.97
CA ARG A 32 -31.24 -18.46 -66.15
C ARG A 32 -30.81 -19.04 -64.79
N PRO A 33 -29.78 -19.91 -64.78
CA PRO A 33 -28.91 -20.05 -63.61
C PRO A 33 -27.92 -18.87 -63.62
N ALA A 34 -28.33 -17.72 -63.06
CA ALA A 34 -27.51 -16.50 -63.07
C ALA A 34 -26.51 -16.42 -61.90
N CYS A 35 -26.62 -17.32 -60.92
CA CYS A 35 -25.75 -17.37 -59.76
C CYS A 35 -24.83 -18.60 -59.83
N PRO A 36 -23.50 -18.43 -59.86
CA PRO A 36 -22.59 -19.56 -59.86
C PRO A 36 -22.56 -20.23 -58.48
N ALA A 37 -22.78 -21.54 -58.42
CA ALA A 37 -22.57 -22.30 -57.18
C ALA A 37 -21.06 -22.40 -56.89
N PRO A 38 -20.59 -22.16 -55.65
CA PRO A 38 -21.35 -22.14 -54.39
C PRO A 38 -21.77 -20.76 -53.87
N CYS A 39 -21.77 -19.71 -54.69
CA CYS A 39 -22.12 -18.36 -54.26
C CYS A 39 -23.61 -18.20 -53.89
N HIS A 40 -23.89 -17.23 -53.05
CA HIS A 40 -25.23 -16.78 -52.73
C HIS A 40 -25.50 -15.46 -53.47
N CYS A 41 -26.52 -15.44 -54.32
CA CYS A 41 -26.89 -14.24 -55.05
C CYS A 41 -28.28 -13.73 -54.65
N GLN A 42 -28.41 -12.41 -54.55
CA GLN A 42 -29.65 -11.73 -54.22
C GLN A 42 -29.93 -10.63 -55.25
N GLU A 43 -31.17 -10.56 -55.72
CA GLU A 43 -31.63 -9.51 -56.63
C GLU A 43 -32.01 -8.25 -55.83
N ASP A 44 -31.49 -7.11 -56.24
CA ASP A 44 -31.89 -5.77 -55.78
C ASP A 44 -32.39 -4.95 -56.98
N GLY A 45 -33.71 -5.01 -57.20
CA GLY A 45 -34.34 -4.41 -58.37
C GLY A 45 -33.92 -5.09 -59.67
N ILE A 46 -33.14 -4.39 -60.49
CA ILE A 46 -32.58 -4.94 -61.74
C ILE A 46 -31.12 -5.40 -61.59
N MET A 47 -30.50 -5.13 -60.44
CA MET A 47 -29.11 -5.46 -60.17
C MET A 47 -29.00 -6.73 -59.34
N LEU A 48 -27.86 -7.40 -59.43
CA LEU A 48 -27.56 -8.60 -58.65
C LEU A 48 -26.42 -8.31 -57.66
N SER A 49 -26.54 -8.79 -56.41
CA SER A 49 -25.43 -8.94 -55.48
C SER A 49 -25.03 -10.41 -55.43
N ALA A 50 -23.73 -10.70 -55.52
CA ALA A 50 -23.18 -12.05 -55.45
C ALA A 50 -22.16 -12.13 -54.32
N ASP A 51 -22.45 -12.95 -53.33
CA ASP A 51 -21.56 -13.24 -52.20
C ASP A 51 -20.96 -14.65 -52.36
N CYS A 52 -19.65 -14.67 -52.58
CA CYS A 52 -18.83 -15.86 -52.72
C CYS A 52 -17.75 -15.92 -51.62
N SER A 53 -17.94 -15.20 -50.51
CA SER A 53 -16.95 -15.09 -49.43
C SER A 53 -16.86 -16.35 -48.57
N GLU A 54 -15.68 -16.62 -48.00
CA GLU A 54 -15.43 -17.74 -47.06
C GLU A 54 -15.68 -19.16 -47.62
N LEU A 55 -15.68 -19.33 -48.94
CA LEU A 55 -15.95 -20.61 -49.60
C LEU A 55 -14.67 -21.42 -49.90
N GLY A 56 -13.49 -20.89 -49.52
CA GLY A 56 -12.19 -21.52 -49.75
C GLY A 56 -11.80 -21.61 -51.22
N LEU A 57 -12.37 -20.74 -52.07
CA LEU A 57 -12.19 -20.75 -53.51
C LEU A 57 -10.73 -20.48 -53.89
N SER A 58 -10.17 -21.29 -54.78
CA SER A 58 -8.85 -21.08 -55.37
C SER A 58 -8.89 -20.25 -56.66
N GLU A 59 -10.07 -20.15 -57.28
CA GLU A 59 -10.33 -19.39 -58.50
C GLU A 59 -11.68 -18.68 -58.40
N VAL A 60 -11.85 -17.61 -59.18
CA VAL A 60 -13.11 -16.86 -59.22
C VAL A 60 -14.15 -17.66 -60.03
N PRO A 61 -15.40 -17.80 -59.54
CA PRO A 61 -16.44 -18.54 -60.25
C PRO A 61 -16.71 -17.98 -61.65
N ALA A 62 -16.84 -18.88 -62.63
CA ALA A 62 -17.23 -18.52 -63.98
C ALA A 62 -18.72 -18.12 -64.06
N ASP A 63 -19.11 -17.48 -65.16
CA ASP A 63 -20.51 -17.18 -65.51
C ASP A 63 -21.27 -16.24 -64.55
N LEU A 64 -20.58 -15.28 -63.93
CA LEU A 64 -21.22 -14.19 -63.18
C LEU A 64 -22.12 -13.35 -64.09
N ASP A 65 -23.34 -13.02 -63.62
CA ASP A 65 -24.31 -12.27 -64.40
C ASP A 65 -23.80 -10.85 -64.73
N PRO A 66 -23.89 -10.37 -65.99
CA PRO A 66 -23.50 -9.02 -66.37
C PRO A 66 -24.18 -7.88 -65.58
N LEU A 67 -25.34 -8.13 -64.96
CA LEU A 67 -26.08 -7.20 -64.09
C LEU A 67 -25.59 -7.18 -62.63
N THR A 68 -24.51 -7.91 -62.32
CA THR A 68 -23.92 -7.90 -60.98
C THR A 68 -23.37 -6.51 -60.64
N ALA A 69 -23.91 -5.92 -59.57
CA ALA A 69 -23.51 -4.61 -59.03
C ALA A 69 -22.61 -4.75 -57.78
N TYR A 70 -22.69 -5.87 -57.06
CA TYR A 70 -21.88 -6.16 -55.88
C TYR A 70 -21.31 -7.57 -55.97
N LEU A 71 -20.00 -7.71 -55.77
CA LEU A 71 -19.31 -9.00 -55.78
C LEU A 71 -18.36 -9.11 -54.59
N ASP A 72 -18.64 -10.04 -53.67
CA ASP A 72 -17.75 -10.37 -52.56
C ASP A 72 -17.04 -11.71 -52.79
N LEU A 73 -15.72 -11.66 -52.87
CA LEU A 73 -14.81 -12.81 -53.00
C LEU A 73 -13.84 -12.87 -51.82
N SER A 74 -14.16 -12.20 -50.71
CA SER A 74 -13.29 -12.09 -49.55
C SER A 74 -13.09 -13.43 -48.81
N MET A 75 -11.99 -13.54 -48.07
CA MET A 75 -11.68 -14.71 -47.22
C MET A 75 -11.64 -16.04 -47.99
N ASN A 76 -11.11 -16.01 -49.21
CA ASN A 76 -10.89 -17.19 -50.05
C ASN A 76 -9.39 -17.50 -50.16
N ASN A 77 -9.03 -18.46 -51.01
CA ASN A 77 -7.64 -18.86 -51.27
C ASN A 77 -7.14 -18.39 -52.64
N LEU A 78 -7.61 -17.24 -53.13
CA LEU A 78 -7.22 -16.73 -54.45
C LEU A 78 -5.74 -16.28 -54.42
N THR A 79 -4.93 -16.82 -55.33
CA THR A 79 -3.50 -16.47 -55.45
C THR A 79 -3.19 -15.55 -56.62
N GLU A 80 -4.00 -15.61 -57.69
CA GLU A 80 -3.89 -14.78 -58.89
C GLU A 80 -5.27 -14.46 -59.48
N LEU A 81 -5.36 -13.37 -60.24
CA LEU A 81 -6.54 -13.01 -61.02
C LEU A 81 -6.21 -13.13 -62.50
N GLN A 82 -7.09 -13.76 -63.28
CA GLN A 82 -6.90 -13.85 -64.73
C GLN A 82 -7.14 -12.48 -65.41
N PRO A 83 -6.38 -12.12 -66.45
CA PRO A 83 -6.62 -10.89 -67.21
C PRO A 83 -8.02 -10.87 -67.84
N GLY A 84 -8.75 -9.75 -67.70
CA GLY A 84 -10.09 -9.58 -68.31
C GLY A 84 -11.21 -10.37 -67.63
N LEU A 85 -10.95 -10.98 -66.48
CA LEU A 85 -11.90 -11.82 -65.74
C LEU A 85 -13.26 -11.14 -65.48
N PHE A 86 -13.25 -9.85 -65.16
CA PHE A 86 -14.46 -9.09 -64.82
C PHE A 86 -15.01 -8.23 -65.97
N HIS A 87 -14.50 -8.37 -67.20
CA HIS A 87 -14.79 -7.46 -68.32
C HIS A 87 -16.29 -7.33 -68.69
N HIS A 88 -17.09 -8.35 -68.39
CA HIS A 88 -18.53 -8.35 -68.67
C HIS A 88 -19.38 -7.63 -67.60
N LEU A 89 -18.82 -7.38 -66.40
CA LEU A 89 -19.52 -6.82 -65.23
C LEU A 89 -19.53 -5.29 -65.25
N ARG A 90 -20.12 -4.70 -66.30
CA ARG A 90 -20.07 -3.24 -66.55
C ARG A 90 -20.79 -2.40 -65.50
N PHE A 91 -21.70 -3.02 -64.75
CA PHE A 91 -22.50 -2.38 -63.71
C PHE A 91 -21.94 -2.61 -62.30
N LEU A 92 -20.82 -3.33 -62.15
CA LEU A 92 -20.22 -3.61 -60.85
C LEU A 92 -19.81 -2.30 -60.18
N GLU A 93 -20.35 -2.03 -59.00
CA GLU A 93 -20.08 -0.86 -58.18
C GLU A 93 -19.14 -1.18 -57.01
N GLU A 94 -19.20 -2.39 -56.46
CA GLU A 94 -18.36 -2.83 -55.34
C GLU A 94 -17.77 -4.21 -55.59
N LEU A 95 -16.45 -4.30 -55.49
CA LEU A 95 -15.68 -5.54 -55.60
C LEU A 95 -14.83 -5.73 -54.35
N ARG A 96 -15.05 -6.84 -53.65
CA ARG A 96 -14.27 -7.21 -52.48
C ARG A 96 -13.45 -8.45 -52.74
N LEU A 97 -12.15 -8.34 -52.50
CA LEU A 97 -11.13 -9.37 -52.68
C LEU A 97 -10.25 -9.49 -51.43
N SER A 98 -10.74 -9.01 -50.29
CA SER A 98 -9.96 -8.95 -49.05
C SER A 98 -9.69 -10.33 -48.46
N GLY A 99 -8.59 -10.51 -47.72
CA GLY A 99 -8.33 -11.79 -47.04
C GLY A 99 -8.02 -12.95 -47.99
N ASN A 100 -7.35 -12.69 -49.11
CA ASN A 100 -6.88 -13.71 -50.05
C ASN A 100 -5.34 -13.78 -50.03
N HIS A 101 -4.74 -14.56 -50.92
CA HIS A 101 -3.29 -14.70 -51.04
C HIS A 101 -2.74 -13.99 -52.29
N LEU A 102 -3.39 -12.90 -52.72
CA LEU A 102 -2.99 -12.20 -53.94
C LEU A 102 -1.64 -11.50 -53.73
N SER A 103 -0.65 -11.89 -54.53
CA SER A 103 0.69 -11.28 -54.51
C SER A 103 0.94 -10.31 -55.67
N HIS A 104 0.20 -10.46 -56.77
CA HIS A 104 0.27 -9.62 -57.96
C HIS A 104 -1.10 -9.56 -58.65
N ILE A 105 -1.46 -8.39 -59.21
CA ILE A 105 -2.68 -8.19 -60.00
C ILE A 105 -2.29 -7.75 -61.41
N PRO A 106 -2.67 -8.50 -62.46
CA PRO A 106 -2.29 -8.16 -63.82
C PRO A 106 -3.04 -6.93 -64.36
N ARG A 107 -2.42 -6.26 -65.35
CA ARG A 107 -2.89 -5.00 -65.96
C ARG A 107 -4.36 -4.98 -66.36
N GLN A 108 -4.88 -6.08 -66.91
CA GLN A 108 -6.26 -6.12 -67.40
C GLN A 108 -7.23 -6.77 -66.40
N ALA A 109 -6.83 -7.03 -65.16
CA ALA A 109 -7.69 -7.71 -64.18
C ALA A 109 -9.05 -7.00 -64.00
N PHE A 110 -9.04 -5.67 -63.90
CA PHE A 110 -10.24 -4.83 -63.67
C PHE A 110 -10.75 -4.13 -64.93
N SER A 111 -10.28 -4.53 -66.12
CA SER A 111 -10.74 -3.94 -67.38
C SER A 111 -12.24 -4.14 -67.54
N GLY A 112 -12.96 -3.10 -67.99
CA GLY A 112 -14.41 -3.13 -68.20
C GLY A 112 -15.26 -2.62 -67.02
N LEU A 113 -14.66 -2.49 -65.82
CA LEU A 113 -15.34 -2.10 -64.58
C LEU A 113 -15.54 -0.58 -64.42
N HIS A 114 -16.12 0.06 -65.44
CA HIS A 114 -16.26 1.53 -65.51
C HIS A 114 -17.16 2.13 -64.41
N SER A 115 -18.05 1.33 -63.82
CA SER A 115 -18.98 1.74 -62.77
C SER A 115 -18.45 1.50 -61.35
N LEU A 116 -17.25 0.90 -61.22
CA LEU A 116 -16.72 0.49 -59.93
C LEU A 116 -16.42 1.70 -59.05
N LYS A 117 -17.00 1.72 -57.86
CA LYS A 117 -16.86 2.76 -56.84
C LYS A 117 -16.00 2.29 -55.67
N ILE A 118 -16.09 1.02 -55.29
CA ILE A 118 -15.40 0.47 -54.11
C ILE A 118 -14.58 -0.75 -54.54
N LEU A 119 -13.29 -0.72 -54.26
CA LEU A 119 -12.38 -1.85 -54.45
C LEU A 119 -11.67 -2.15 -53.13
N MET A 120 -11.89 -3.36 -52.61
CA MET A 120 -11.30 -3.84 -51.38
C MET A 120 -10.25 -4.92 -51.64
N LEU A 121 -8.98 -4.63 -51.38
CA LEU A 121 -7.83 -5.52 -51.58
C LEU A 121 -7.02 -5.74 -50.30
N GLN A 122 -7.57 -5.35 -49.14
CA GLN A 122 -6.86 -5.47 -47.87
C GLN A 122 -6.60 -6.92 -47.44
N SER A 123 -5.62 -7.12 -46.58
CA SER A 123 -5.25 -8.46 -46.06
C SER A 123 -4.90 -9.44 -47.19
N ASN A 124 -4.04 -8.99 -48.11
CA ASN A 124 -3.44 -9.81 -49.17
C ASN A 124 -1.91 -9.79 -49.03
N GLN A 125 -1.18 -10.24 -50.06
CA GLN A 125 0.28 -10.31 -50.05
C GLN A 125 0.91 -9.38 -51.10
N LEU A 126 0.22 -8.28 -51.44
CA LEU A 126 0.66 -7.36 -52.47
C LEU A 126 1.94 -6.64 -52.04
N ARG A 127 3.00 -6.72 -52.85
CA ARG A 127 4.28 -6.04 -52.58
C ARG A 127 4.36 -4.62 -53.16
N GLY A 128 3.40 -4.24 -53.99
CA GLY A 128 3.34 -2.96 -54.67
C GLY A 128 1.93 -2.65 -55.13
N ILE A 129 1.69 -1.39 -55.53
CA ILE A 129 0.39 -0.97 -56.04
C ILE A 129 0.18 -1.53 -57.45
N PRO A 130 -0.99 -2.14 -57.76
CA PRO A 130 -1.32 -2.62 -59.09
C PRO A 130 -1.72 -1.46 -60.03
N ALA A 131 -0.81 -0.51 -60.20
CA ALA A 131 -1.03 0.77 -60.90
C ALA A 131 -1.77 0.61 -62.24
N GLU A 132 -1.25 -0.27 -63.08
CA GLU A 132 -1.73 -0.47 -64.45
C GLU A 132 -3.14 -1.07 -64.51
N ALA A 133 -3.56 -1.81 -63.46
CA ALA A 133 -4.92 -2.32 -63.34
C ALA A 133 -5.90 -1.26 -62.82
N LEU A 134 -5.40 -0.25 -62.09
CA LEU A 134 -6.21 0.82 -61.52
C LEU A 134 -6.51 1.96 -62.50
N TRP A 135 -5.65 2.19 -63.51
CA TRP A 135 -5.82 3.29 -64.47
C TRP A 135 -7.16 3.30 -65.22
N GLU A 136 -7.79 2.14 -65.39
CA GLU A 136 -9.06 1.95 -66.09
C GLU A 136 -10.30 2.09 -65.18
N LEU A 137 -10.15 2.66 -63.97
CA LEU A 137 -11.22 2.79 -62.96
C LEU A 137 -11.58 4.26 -62.67
N PRO A 138 -12.16 5.00 -63.63
CA PRO A 138 -12.43 6.45 -63.47
C PRO A 138 -13.48 6.78 -62.40
N SER A 139 -14.38 5.83 -62.10
CA SER A 139 -15.47 6.01 -61.12
C SER A 139 -15.09 5.60 -59.70
N LEU A 140 -13.87 5.10 -59.48
CA LEU A 140 -13.46 4.56 -58.19
C LEU A 140 -13.42 5.67 -57.13
N GLN A 141 -14.11 5.44 -56.02
CA GLN A 141 -14.24 6.38 -54.90
C GLN A 141 -13.50 5.88 -53.66
N SER A 142 -13.37 4.57 -53.50
CA SER A 142 -12.82 3.95 -52.29
C SER A 142 -11.88 2.81 -52.68
N LEU A 143 -10.62 2.93 -52.27
CA LEU A 143 -9.59 1.91 -52.52
C LEU A 143 -8.94 1.50 -51.21
N ARG A 144 -9.10 0.23 -50.84
CA ARG A 144 -8.45 -0.37 -49.67
C ARG A 144 -7.29 -1.26 -50.08
N LEU A 145 -6.09 -0.93 -49.60
CA LEU A 145 -4.85 -1.67 -49.81
C LEU A 145 -4.14 -1.94 -48.47
N ASP A 146 -4.87 -1.80 -47.35
CA ASP A 146 -4.35 -2.02 -46.01
C ASP A 146 -3.95 -3.48 -45.73
N ALA A 147 -3.11 -3.71 -44.73
CA ALA A 147 -2.63 -5.05 -44.34
C ALA A 147 -2.04 -5.83 -45.54
N ASN A 148 -1.07 -5.23 -46.21
CA ASN A 148 -0.34 -5.81 -47.34
C ASN A 148 1.18 -5.67 -47.10
N LEU A 149 1.99 -5.90 -48.13
CA LEU A 149 3.46 -5.83 -48.06
C LEU A 149 4.03 -4.69 -48.93
N ILE A 150 3.25 -3.63 -49.15
CA ILE A 150 3.61 -2.54 -50.05
C ILE A 150 4.74 -1.72 -49.43
N SER A 151 5.89 -1.69 -50.09
CA SER A 151 7.06 -0.93 -49.63
C SER A 151 7.32 0.36 -50.41
N LEU A 152 6.79 0.46 -51.63
CA LEU A 152 6.99 1.61 -52.52
C LEU A 152 5.73 1.88 -53.34
N VAL A 153 5.41 3.16 -53.54
CA VAL A 153 4.32 3.62 -54.40
C VAL A 153 4.88 4.49 -55.52
N PRO A 154 5.02 3.95 -56.75
CA PRO A 154 5.46 4.71 -57.91
C PRO A 154 4.58 5.93 -58.24
N GLU A 155 5.15 6.93 -58.92
CA GLU A 155 4.51 8.23 -59.19
C GLU A 155 3.18 8.15 -59.96
N ARG A 156 3.07 7.16 -60.86
CA ARG A 156 1.87 6.96 -61.70
C ARG A 156 0.88 5.96 -61.11
N SER A 157 1.04 5.58 -59.83
CA SER A 157 0.22 4.51 -59.24
C SER A 157 -1.28 4.78 -59.22
N PHE A 158 -1.66 6.04 -59.09
CA PHE A 158 -3.06 6.49 -58.96
C PHE A 158 -3.50 7.38 -60.13
N GLU A 159 -2.79 7.33 -61.26
CA GLU A 159 -3.17 8.06 -62.46
C GLU A 159 -4.57 7.61 -62.93
N GLY A 160 -5.40 8.55 -63.38
CA GLY A 160 -6.78 8.26 -63.83
C GLY A 160 -7.83 8.16 -62.71
N LEU A 161 -7.45 7.98 -61.44
CA LEU A 161 -8.35 7.83 -60.29
C LEU A 161 -8.95 9.17 -59.80
N SER A 162 -9.46 9.98 -60.72
CA SER A 162 -9.94 11.34 -60.46
C SER A 162 -11.14 11.44 -59.51
N SER A 163 -11.88 10.35 -59.31
CA SER A 163 -13.04 10.27 -58.42
C SER A 163 -12.72 9.76 -57.01
N LEU A 164 -11.46 9.41 -56.73
CA LEU A 164 -11.08 8.72 -55.50
C LEU A 164 -11.23 9.66 -54.29
N ARG A 165 -11.97 9.20 -53.28
CA ARG A 165 -12.28 9.93 -52.04
C ARG A 165 -11.64 9.30 -50.81
N HIS A 166 -11.49 7.99 -50.79
CA HIS A 166 -10.95 7.27 -49.64
C HIS A 166 -9.83 6.32 -50.07
N LEU A 167 -8.69 6.42 -49.39
CA LEU A 167 -7.51 5.60 -49.66
C LEU A 167 -6.94 5.04 -48.35
N TRP A 168 -6.92 3.72 -48.23
CA TRP A 168 -6.29 3.01 -47.10
C TRP A 168 -5.00 2.36 -47.56
N LEU A 169 -3.90 2.76 -46.94
CA LEU A 169 -2.55 2.23 -47.14
C LEU A 169 -1.90 1.88 -45.79
N ASP A 170 -2.70 1.76 -44.73
CA ASP A 170 -2.22 1.38 -43.42
C ASP A 170 -1.75 -0.08 -43.35
N ASP A 171 -0.95 -0.41 -42.34
CA ASP A 171 -0.37 -1.75 -42.13
C ASP A 171 0.35 -2.29 -43.38
N ASN A 172 1.36 -1.54 -43.79
CA ASN A 172 2.22 -1.86 -44.93
C ASN A 172 3.69 -1.62 -44.55
N ALA A 173 4.59 -1.60 -45.54
CA ALA A 173 6.02 -1.45 -45.35
C ALA A 173 6.58 -0.12 -45.88
N LEU A 174 5.74 0.92 -46.01
CA LEU A 174 6.15 2.22 -46.54
C LEU A 174 7.15 2.92 -45.61
N THR A 175 8.25 3.41 -46.17
CA THR A 175 9.28 4.16 -45.42
C THR A 175 9.20 5.67 -45.63
N GLU A 176 8.43 6.13 -46.61
CA GLU A 176 8.25 7.53 -46.97
C GLU A 176 6.84 7.79 -47.51
N ILE A 177 6.41 9.06 -47.47
CA ILE A 177 5.14 9.48 -48.07
C ILE A 177 5.31 9.55 -49.59
N PRO A 178 4.41 8.93 -50.38
CA PRO A 178 4.53 8.91 -51.84
C PRO A 178 3.99 10.19 -52.49
N VAL A 179 4.63 11.32 -52.22
CA VAL A 179 4.19 12.68 -52.60
C VAL A 179 3.77 12.79 -54.07
N ARG A 180 4.60 12.30 -54.98
CA ARG A 180 4.34 12.40 -56.44
C ARG A 180 3.12 11.60 -56.88
N ALA A 181 2.84 10.46 -56.25
CA ALA A 181 1.67 9.65 -56.55
C ALA A 181 0.38 10.30 -56.03
N LEU A 182 0.45 10.87 -54.81
CA LEU A 182 -0.69 11.55 -54.18
C LEU A 182 -1.11 12.83 -54.91
N ASN A 183 -0.19 13.48 -55.61
CA ASN A 183 -0.49 14.69 -56.38
C ASN A 183 -1.56 14.52 -57.48
N ASN A 184 -1.88 13.27 -57.85
CA ASN A 184 -2.91 12.93 -58.83
C ASN A 184 -4.31 12.73 -58.22
N LEU A 185 -4.49 12.98 -56.92
CA LEU A 185 -5.73 12.69 -56.19
C LEU A 185 -6.42 13.95 -55.60
N PRO A 186 -6.84 14.94 -56.41
CA PRO A 186 -7.39 16.20 -55.90
C PRO A 186 -8.77 16.04 -55.21
N ALA A 187 -9.49 14.95 -55.47
CA ALA A 187 -10.80 14.66 -54.90
C ALA A 187 -10.74 13.87 -53.58
N LEU A 188 -9.54 13.52 -53.10
CA LEU A 188 -9.37 12.68 -51.91
C LEU A 188 -9.87 13.40 -50.65
N GLN A 189 -10.67 12.71 -49.84
CA GLN A 189 -11.32 13.21 -48.62
C GLN A 189 -10.78 12.54 -47.36
N ALA A 190 -10.45 11.25 -47.40
CA ALA A 190 -9.83 10.56 -46.28
C ALA A 190 -8.66 9.69 -46.74
N MET A 191 -7.57 9.72 -45.96
CA MET A 191 -6.42 8.87 -46.20
C MET A 191 -5.81 8.39 -44.89
N THR A 192 -5.40 7.13 -44.88
CA THR A 192 -4.59 6.58 -43.79
C THR A 192 -3.30 5.97 -44.33
N LEU A 193 -2.21 6.34 -43.69
CA LEU A 193 -0.85 5.83 -43.86
C LEU A 193 -0.33 5.26 -42.53
N ALA A 194 -1.24 4.93 -41.61
CA ALA A 194 -0.92 4.42 -40.29
C ALA A 194 -0.17 3.08 -40.34
N LEU A 195 0.44 2.65 -39.23
CA LEU A 195 1.06 1.32 -39.12
C LEU A 195 2.09 1.03 -40.24
N ASN A 196 2.87 2.04 -40.63
CA ASN A 196 3.95 1.93 -41.61
C ASN A 196 5.30 2.22 -40.93
N ARG A 197 6.33 2.56 -41.71
CA ARG A 197 7.69 2.84 -41.21
C ARG A 197 8.19 4.21 -41.66
N ILE A 198 7.26 5.16 -41.85
CA ILE A 198 7.55 6.51 -42.31
C ILE A 198 8.35 7.26 -41.24
N ARG A 199 9.46 7.91 -41.64
CA ARG A 199 10.36 8.61 -40.70
C ARG A 199 10.27 10.13 -40.72
N HIS A 200 9.74 10.70 -41.79
CA HIS A 200 9.73 12.15 -42.01
C HIS A 200 8.57 12.54 -42.92
N ILE A 201 7.98 13.71 -42.64
CA ILE A 201 7.00 14.35 -43.54
C ILE A 201 7.69 15.55 -44.21
N PRO A 202 7.92 15.51 -45.54
CA PRO A 202 8.53 16.63 -46.25
C PRO A 202 7.56 17.78 -46.49
N ASP A 203 8.12 18.97 -46.72
CA ASP A 203 7.34 20.14 -47.13
C ASP A 203 6.55 19.86 -48.41
N TYR A 204 5.32 20.39 -48.47
CA TYR A 204 4.41 20.23 -49.60
C TYR A 204 4.03 18.77 -49.91
N ALA A 205 4.17 17.84 -48.95
CA ALA A 205 3.85 16.42 -49.13
C ALA A 205 2.43 16.15 -49.61
N PHE A 206 1.48 17.03 -49.28
CA PHE A 206 0.06 16.87 -49.56
C PHE A 206 -0.55 18.08 -50.30
N GLN A 207 0.28 18.88 -50.98
CA GLN A 207 -0.11 20.18 -51.54
C GLN A 207 -1.35 20.16 -52.43
N ASN A 208 -1.53 19.08 -53.21
CA ASN A 208 -2.64 18.96 -54.16
C ASN A 208 -3.90 18.30 -53.56
N LEU A 209 -3.83 17.78 -52.33
CA LEU A 209 -4.95 17.11 -51.66
C LEU A 209 -5.92 18.12 -51.02
N THR A 210 -6.37 19.09 -51.79
CA THR A 210 -7.15 20.23 -51.29
C THR A 210 -8.51 19.86 -50.72
N SER A 211 -9.05 18.69 -51.10
CA SER A 211 -10.33 18.16 -50.60
C SER A 211 -10.20 17.30 -49.33
N LEU A 212 -8.98 17.07 -48.83
CA LEU A 212 -8.74 16.13 -47.74
C LEU A 212 -9.28 16.68 -46.42
N VAL A 213 -10.02 15.83 -45.71
CA VAL A 213 -10.69 16.09 -44.43
C VAL A 213 -10.04 15.29 -43.31
N VAL A 214 -9.67 14.03 -43.56
CA VAL A 214 -9.09 13.12 -42.56
C VAL A 214 -7.74 12.59 -43.03
N LEU A 215 -6.72 12.71 -42.19
CA LEU A 215 -5.38 12.18 -42.43
C LEU A 215 -4.87 11.44 -41.19
N HIS A 216 -4.68 10.13 -41.32
CA HIS A 216 -4.06 9.30 -40.27
C HIS A 216 -2.63 8.93 -40.64
N LEU A 217 -1.71 9.20 -39.71
CA LEU A 217 -0.28 8.93 -39.79
C LEU A 217 0.25 8.27 -38.50
N HIS A 218 -0.64 7.75 -37.66
CA HIS A 218 -0.26 7.13 -36.39
C HIS A 218 0.54 5.85 -36.57
N ASN A 219 1.24 5.42 -35.51
CA ASN A 219 2.00 4.17 -35.49
C ASN A 219 3.02 4.09 -36.63
N ASN A 220 3.74 5.19 -36.86
CA ASN A 220 4.87 5.26 -37.77
C ASN A 220 6.16 5.52 -36.93
N ARG A 221 7.21 6.04 -37.56
CA ARG A 221 8.48 6.39 -36.90
C ARG A 221 8.86 7.84 -37.17
N ILE A 222 7.85 8.71 -37.28
CA ILE A 222 8.05 10.08 -37.74
C ILE A 222 8.81 10.85 -36.66
N GLN A 223 9.98 11.34 -37.00
CA GLN A 223 10.83 12.14 -36.10
C GLN A 223 10.74 13.63 -36.40
N HIS A 224 10.54 13.99 -37.67
CA HIS A 224 10.53 15.38 -38.15
C HIS A 224 9.37 15.62 -39.12
N VAL A 225 8.72 16.78 -38.95
CA VAL A 225 7.68 17.31 -39.82
C VAL A 225 8.16 18.65 -40.36
N GLY A 226 8.37 18.76 -41.67
CA GLY A 226 8.73 20.02 -42.33
C GLY A 226 7.73 21.13 -42.04
N THR A 227 8.18 22.39 -42.00
CA THR A 227 7.38 23.55 -41.59
C THR A 227 6.18 23.81 -42.50
N HIS A 228 6.25 23.38 -43.77
CA HIS A 228 5.23 23.50 -44.81
C HIS A 228 4.65 22.14 -45.22
N SER A 229 4.81 21.11 -44.38
CA SER A 229 4.39 19.74 -44.69
C SER A 229 2.90 19.59 -45.04
N PHE A 230 2.06 20.32 -44.33
CA PHE A 230 0.59 20.25 -44.45
C PHE A 230 0.01 21.40 -45.30
N GLU A 231 0.86 22.15 -46.00
CA GLU A 231 0.40 23.20 -46.90
C GLU A 231 -0.48 22.60 -48.00
N GLY A 232 -1.58 23.28 -48.35
CA GLY A 232 -2.60 22.79 -49.29
C GLY A 232 -3.80 22.08 -48.65
N LEU A 233 -3.67 21.60 -47.41
CA LEU A 233 -4.72 20.86 -46.68
C LEU A 233 -5.79 21.78 -46.04
N HIS A 234 -6.39 22.66 -46.84
CA HIS A 234 -7.31 23.71 -46.37
C HIS A 234 -8.64 23.20 -45.80
N ASN A 235 -8.98 21.94 -46.07
CA ASN A 235 -10.21 21.28 -45.62
C ASN A 235 -9.99 20.26 -44.50
N LEU A 236 -8.76 20.11 -44.01
CA LEU A 236 -8.46 19.07 -43.03
C LEU A 236 -9.10 19.39 -41.68
N GLU A 237 -9.87 18.43 -41.16
CA GLU A 237 -10.56 18.49 -39.88
C GLU A 237 -9.92 17.56 -38.85
N THR A 238 -9.41 16.40 -39.27
CA THR A 238 -8.78 15.42 -38.37
C THR A 238 -7.36 15.09 -38.84
N LEU A 239 -6.39 15.29 -37.93
CA LEU A 239 -5.00 14.90 -38.13
C LEU A 239 -4.53 14.02 -36.96
N ASP A 240 -4.08 12.82 -37.29
CA ASP A 240 -3.57 11.87 -36.31
C ASP A 240 -2.08 11.57 -36.54
N LEU A 241 -1.24 12.00 -35.59
CA LEU A 241 0.21 11.76 -35.52
C LEU A 241 0.60 10.93 -34.28
N ASN A 242 -0.36 10.23 -33.66
CA ASN A 242 -0.14 9.45 -32.44
C ASN A 242 0.89 8.32 -32.64
N TYR A 243 1.53 7.86 -31.57
CA TYR A 243 2.50 6.73 -31.64
C TYR A 243 3.58 6.93 -32.71
N ASN A 244 4.29 8.05 -32.63
CA ASN A 244 5.42 8.37 -33.49
C ASN A 244 6.65 8.72 -32.62
N GLU A 245 7.71 9.24 -33.25
CA GLU A 245 8.98 9.57 -32.58
C GLU A 245 9.24 11.09 -32.59
N LEU A 246 8.18 11.92 -32.63
CA LEU A 246 8.30 13.38 -32.71
C LEU A 246 8.99 13.92 -31.46
N GLN A 247 10.06 14.68 -31.66
CA GLN A 247 10.80 15.32 -30.54
C GLN A 247 10.36 16.77 -30.30
N GLU A 248 9.79 17.40 -31.33
CA GLU A 248 9.38 18.80 -31.32
C GLU A 248 7.91 18.95 -31.70
N PHE A 249 7.30 20.03 -31.22
CA PHE A 249 5.93 20.38 -31.55
C PHE A 249 5.80 20.65 -33.07
N PRO A 250 4.81 20.05 -33.77
CA PRO A 250 4.68 20.18 -35.22
C PRO A 250 4.10 21.55 -35.62
N VAL A 251 4.96 22.56 -35.76
CA VAL A 251 4.56 23.96 -36.08
C VAL A 251 3.77 24.08 -37.39
N ALA A 252 3.94 23.11 -38.31
CA ALA A 252 3.25 23.05 -39.60
C ALA A 252 1.72 23.03 -39.49
N ILE A 253 1.16 22.57 -38.35
CA ILE A 253 -0.29 22.55 -38.15
C ILE A 253 -0.92 23.94 -38.23
N ARG A 254 -0.17 25.03 -38.05
CA ARG A 254 -0.68 26.40 -38.11
C ARG A 254 -1.35 26.76 -39.45
N THR A 255 -1.06 26.00 -40.51
CA THR A 255 -1.69 26.16 -41.83
C THR A 255 -3.10 25.55 -41.90
N LEU A 256 -3.45 24.68 -40.95
CA LEU A 256 -4.69 23.91 -40.91
C LEU A 256 -5.82 24.68 -40.21
N GLY A 257 -6.36 25.70 -40.89
CA GLY A 257 -7.40 26.58 -40.34
C GLY A 257 -8.74 25.92 -40.01
N ARG A 258 -9.00 24.72 -40.55
CA ARG A 258 -10.23 23.94 -40.33
C ARG A 258 -10.08 22.77 -39.34
N LEU A 259 -8.90 22.60 -38.76
CA LEU A 259 -8.60 21.48 -37.88
C LEU A 259 -9.51 21.50 -36.63
N GLN A 260 -10.17 20.37 -36.38
CA GLN A 260 -11.08 20.15 -35.25
C GLN A 260 -10.51 19.14 -34.26
N GLU A 261 -9.84 18.10 -34.76
CA GLU A 261 -9.23 17.05 -33.95
C GLU A 261 -7.76 16.86 -34.31
N LEU A 262 -6.92 16.85 -33.28
CA LEU A 262 -5.47 16.70 -33.42
C LEU A 262 -4.95 15.68 -32.39
N GLY A 263 -4.38 14.59 -32.89
CA GLY A 263 -3.64 13.62 -32.10
C GLY A 263 -2.14 13.76 -32.31
N PHE A 264 -1.36 13.85 -31.22
CA PHE A 264 0.08 13.62 -31.20
C PHE A 264 0.54 12.98 -29.88
N HIS A 265 -0.32 12.19 -29.23
CA HIS A 265 0.03 11.46 -28.02
C HIS A 265 1.04 10.33 -28.30
N ASN A 266 1.69 9.78 -27.27
CA ASN A 266 2.75 8.77 -27.39
C ASN A 266 3.85 9.19 -28.39
N ASN A 267 4.42 10.38 -28.16
CA ASN A 267 5.58 10.91 -28.88
C ASN A 267 6.65 11.33 -27.85
N ASN A 268 7.72 12.00 -28.29
CA ASN A 268 8.83 12.44 -27.44
C ASN A 268 8.89 13.98 -27.32
N ILE A 269 7.74 14.66 -27.39
CA ILE A 269 7.67 16.12 -27.39
C ILE A 269 7.88 16.65 -25.97
N LYS A 270 8.87 17.52 -25.80
CA LYS A 270 9.24 18.09 -24.50
C LYS A 270 8.60 19.43 -24.18
N ALA A 271 8.10 20.14 -25.19
CA ALA A 271 7.60 21.49 -25.03
C ALA A 271 6.44 21.80 -25.98
N ILE A 272 5.42 22.51 -25.47
CA ILE A 272 4.39 23.16 -26.28
C ILE A 272 4.69 24.67 -26.30
N PRO A 273 5.02 25.25 -27.46
CA PRO A 273 5.47 26.64 -27.52
C PRO A 273 4.32 27.65 -27.30
N GLU A 274 4.69 28.90 -27.06
CA GLU A 274 3.75 30.02 -27.07
C GLU A 274 2.97 30.09 -28.39
N LYS A 275 1.67 30.42 -28.32
CA LYS A 275 0.80 30.53 -29.50
C LYS A 275 0.83 29.27 -30.38
N ALA A 276 0.95 28.09 -29.77
CA ALA A 276 1.03 26.80 -30.46
C ALA A 276 -0.11 26.62 -31.47
N PHE A 277 -1.35 26.86 -31.04
CA PHE A 277 -2.58 26.59 -31.80
C PHE A 277 -3.24 27.84 -32.41
N MET A 278 -2.51 28.95 -32.56
CA MET A 278 -3.05 30.22 -33.08
C MET A 278 -3.66 30.09 -34.50
N GLY A 279 -3.18 29.14 -35.31
CA GLY A 279 -3.71 28.86 -36.64
C GLY A 279 -4.92 27.93 -36.67
N ASN A 280 -5.35 27.40 -35.52
CA ASN A 280 -6.31 26.30 -35.42
C ASN A 280 -7.49 26.64 -34.47
N PRO A 281 -8.25 27.73 -34.73
CA PRO A 281 -9.27 28.23 -33.80
C PRO A 281 -10.49 27.30 -33.64
N LEU A 282 -10.63 26.29 -34.50
CA LEU A 282 -11.75 25.35 -34.52
C LEU A 282 -11.46 24.04 -33.76
N LEU A 283 -10.28 23.90 -33.16
CA LEU A 283 -9.93 22.71 -32.38
C LEU A 283 -10.93 22.47 -31.24
N GLN A 284 -11.50 21.27 -31.26
CA GLN A 284 -12.42 20.73 -30.27
C GLN A 284 -11.71 19.78 -29.31
N THR A 285 -10.81 18.97 -29.87
CA THR A 285 -10.14 17.88 -29.17
C THR A 285 -8.65 17.85 -29.54
N ILE A 286 -7.79 17.72 -28.51
CA ILE A 286 -6.34 17.60 -28.67
C ILE A 286 -5.86 16.46 -27.79
N HIS A 287 -5.33 15.40 -28.39
CA HIS A 287 -4.74 14.27 -27.68
C HIS A 287 -3.23 14.38 -27.70
N PHE A 288 -2.62 14.71 -26.56
CA PHE A 288 -1.16 14.91 -26.47
C PHE A 288 -0.53 14.26 -25.22
N TYR A 289 -1.27 13.39 -24.54
CA TYR A 289 -0.76 12.61 -23.40
C TYR A 289 0.41 11.70 -23.82
N ASP A 290 1.10 11.09 -22.86
CA ASP A 290 2.30 10.28 -23.10
C ASP A 290 3.37 10.98 -23.95
N ASN A 291 3.50 12.28 -23.76
CA ASN A 291 4.66 13.06 -24.18
C ASN A 291 5.38 13.55 -22.92
N PRO A 292 6.72 13.56 -22.90
CA PRO A 292 7.51 14.07 -21.78
C PRO A 292 7.51 15.62 -21.75
N ILE A 293 6.32 16.23 -21.77
CA ILE A 293 6.16 17.69 -21.81
C ILE A 293 6.58 18.27 -20.46
N GLN A 294 7.66 19.05 -20.48
CA GLN A 294 8.18 19.78 -19.32
C GLN A 294 7.70 21.23 -19.34
N PHE A 295 7.69 21.85 -20.52
CA PHE A 295 7.35 23.26 -20.72
C PHE A 295 6.08 23.45 -21.55
N VAL A 296 5.23 24.39 -21.14
CA VAL A 296 4.09 24.87 -21.94
C VAL A 296 4.08 26.39 -21.91
N GLY A 297 4.04 27.01 -23.08
CA GLY A 297 3.90 28.45 -23.22
C GLY A 297 2.60 28.96 -22.61
N ARG A 298 2.65 30.10 -21.94
CA ARG A 298 1.52 30.73 -21.22
C ARG A 298 0.32 30.98 -22.12
N SER A 299 0.55 31.32 -23.39
CA SER A 299 -0.46 31.59 -24.42
C SER A 299 -0.74 30.42 -25.36
N ALA A 300 -0.20 29.22 -25.08
CA ALA A 300 -0.31 28.07 -25.97
C ALA A 300 -1.77 27.73 -26.32
N PHE A 301 -2.67 27.78 -25.33
CA PHE A 301 -4.07 27.38 -25.42
C PHE A 301 -5.06 28.56 -25.40
N GLN A 302 -4.67 29.75 -25.90
CA GLN A 302 -5.57 30.88 -26.03
C GLN A 302 -6.49 30.75 -27.26
N TYR A 303 -7.67 31.37 -27.17
CA TYR A 303 -8.65 31.52 -28.25
C TYR A 303 -9.17 30.21 -28.87
N LEU A 304 -9.14 29.11 -28.11
CA LEU A 304 -9.69 27.82 -28.53
C LEU A 304 -11.15 27.70 -28.10
N SER A 305 -12.02 28.51 -28.70
CA SER A 305 -13.45 28.66 -28.31
C SER A 305 -14.33 27.42 -28.50
N LYS A 306 -13.76 26.33 -29.02
CA LYS A 306 -14.40 25.04 -29.26
C LYS A 306 -13.82 23.91 -28.40
N LEU A 307 -12.73 24.14 -27.68
CA LEU A 307 -12.05 23.13 -26.88
C LEU A 307 -12.86 22.78 -25.62
N HIS A 308 -13.09 21.50 -25.37
CA HIS A 308 -13.87 21.03 -24.21
C HIS A 308 -12.97 20.50 -23.08
N THR A 309 -11.90 19.78 -23.43
CA THR A 309 -11.00 19.13 -22.47
C THR A 309 -9.58 19.60 -22.66
N LEU A 310 -8.92 19.98 -21.57
CA LEU A 310 -7.50 20.28 -21.53
C LEU A 310 -6.86 19.54 -20.35
N SER A 311 -5.94 18.62 -20.63
CA SER A 311 -5.23 17.84 -19.62
C SER A 311 -3.71 17.97 -19.76
N LEU A 312 -3.09 18.69 -18.83
CA LEU A 312 -1.64 18.83 -18.71
C LEU A 312 -1.20 18.11 -17.42
N ASN A 313 -0.42 17.03 -17.58
CA ASN A 313 0.09 16.25 -16.46
C ASN A 313 1.61 16.24 -16.50
N GLY A 314 2.26 16.61 -15.39
CA GLY A 314 3.71 16.49 -15.24
C GLY A 314 4.54 17.57 -15.94
N ALA A 315 3.94 18.70 -16.32
CA ALA A 315 4.66 19.83 -16.90
C ALA A 315 5.39 20.64 -15.80
N THR A 316 6.54 20.12 -15.37
CA THR A 316 7.29 20.58 -14.20
C THR A 316 7.81 22.01 -14.28
N ASP A 317 8.01 22.54 -15.49
CA ASP A 317 8.57 23.89 -15.67
C ASP A 317 7.47 24.97 -15.60
N ILE A 318 6.19 24.57 -15.61
CA ILE A 318 5.06 25.49 -15.43
C ILE A 318 4.91 25.80 -13.93
N GLN A 319 5.23 27.04 -13.54
CA GLN A 319 5.00 27.54 -12.18
C GLN A 319 3.76 28.44 -12.05
N GLU A 320 3.21 28.87 -13.18
CA GLU A 320 2.05 29.75 -13.25
C GLU A 320 0.90 29.09 -14.00
N PHE A 321 -0.33 29.41 -13.61
CA PHE A 321 -1.50 28.94 -14.31
C PHE A 321 -1.55 29.47 -15.77
N PRO A 322 -1.86 28.62 -16.77
CA PRO A 322 -1.87 29.02 -18.18
C PRO A 322 -2.96 30.05 -18.48
N ASP A 323 -2.70 30.95 -19.44
CA ASP A 323 -3.66 31.98 -19.83
C ASP A 323 -4.65 31.40 -20.85
N LEU A 324 -5.86 31.09 -20.38
CA LEU A 324 -6.92 30.46 -21.17
C LEU A 324 -7.91 31.47 -21.77
N LYS A 325 -7.47 32.72 -21.99
CA LYS A 325 -8.30 33.76 -22.59
C LYS A 325 -8.90 33.32 -23.93
N GLY A 326 -10.22 33.41 -24.05
CA GLY A 326 -10.97 33.03 -25.25
C GLY A 326 -11.35 31.55 -25.33
N THR A 327 -10.78 30.70 -24.49
CA THR A 327 -11.05 29.24 -24.42
C THR A 327 -12.23 28.97 -23.49
N THR A 328 -13.36 29.62 -23.79
CA THR A 328 -14.55 29.70 -22.90
C THR A 328 -15.44 28.46 -22.91
N SER A 329 -15.20 27.52 -23.82
CA SER A 329 -15.95 26.27 -23.97
C SER A 329 -15.49 25.16 -23.03
N LEU A 330 -14.39 25.36 -22.30
CA LEU A 330 -13.76 24.32 -21.51
C LEU A 330 -14.69 23.79 -20.40
N GLU A 331 -14.84 22.48 -20.36
CA GLU A 331 -15.62 21.75 -19.35
C GLU A 331 -14.71 20.98 -18.39
N ILE A 332 -13.58 20.45 -18.87
CA ILE A 332 -12.64 19.67 -18.08
C ILE A 332 -11.26 20.32 -18.16
N LEU A 333 -10.72 20.71 -17.00
CA LEU A 333 -9.36 21.21 -16.87
C LEU A 333 -8.60 20.37 -15.85
N THR A 334 -7.57 19.68 -16.33
CA THR A 334 -6.65 18.90 -15.51
C THR A 334 -5.25 19.51 -15.63
N LEU A 335 -4.70 20.03 -14.53
CA LEU A 335 -3.33 20.54 -14.45
C LEU A 335 -2.65 19.93 -13.23
N THR A 336 -2.14 18.70 -13.35
CA THR A 336 -1.54 17.97 -12.21
C THR A 336 -0.03 17.89 -12.32
N ARG A 337 0.64 17.74 -11.16
CA ARG A 337 2.10 17.58 -11.08
C ARG A 337 2.85 18.72 -11.77
N ALA A 338 2.35 19.95 -11.63
CA ALA A 338 3.02 21.16 -12.06
C ALA A 338 3.49 21.97 -10.83
N GLY A 339 4.19 23.07 -11.08
CA GLY A 339 4.68 23.97 -10.03
C GLY A 339 3.70 25.08 -9.66
N ILE A 340 2.39 24.91 -9.92
CA ILE A 340 1.41 26.01 -9.80
C ILE A 340 1.27 26.43 -8.33
N ARG A 341 1.48 27.72 -8.05
CA ARG A 341 1.39 28.29 -6.69
C ARG A 341 0.11 29.07 -6.42
N LEU A 342 -0.47 29.69 -7.46
CA LEU A 342 -1.62 30.58 -7.33
C LEU A 342 -2.56 30.41 -8.51
N LEU A 343 -3.86 30.45 -8.22
CA LEU A 343 -4.92 30.50 -9.22
C LEU A 343 -5.35 31.96 -9.45
N PRO A 344 -5.47 32.42 -10.71
CA PRO A 344 -5.95 33.78 -10.98
C PRO A 344 -7.39 33.99 -10.50
N ALA A 345 -7.63 35.07 -9.74
CA ALA A 345 -8.96 35.41 -9.21
C ALA A 345 -10.06 35.61 -10.28
N GLY A 346 -9.66 35.88 -11.53
CA GLY A 346 -10.54 36.05 -12.68
C GLY A 346 -10.77 34.78 -13.51
N MET A 347 -10.31 33.61 -13.08
CA MET A 347 -10.35 32.38 -13.88
C MET A 347 -11.77 31.94 -14.20
N CYS A 348 -12.67 31.93 -13.22
CA CYS A 348 -14.04 31.46 -13.42
C CYS A 348 -14.86 32.36 -14.35
N GLN A 349 -14.46 33.61 -14.54
CA GLN A 349 -15.04 34.51 -15.55
C GLN A 349 -14.59 34.10 -16.96
N GLN A 350 -13.40 33.51 -17.10
CA GLN A 350 -12.89 32.98 -18.37
C GLN A 350 -13.42 31.57 -18.67
N LEU A 351 -13.67 30.76 -17.63
CA LEU A 351 -14.11 29.37 -17.73
C LEU A 351 -15.51 29.14 -17.14
N PRO A 352 -16.57 29.79 -17.65
CA PRO A 352 -17.92 29.72 -17.06
C PRO A 352 -18.61 28.36 -17.25
N ARG A 353 -18.04 27.47 -18.08
CA ARG A 353 -18.60 26.16 -18.39
C ARG A 353 -17.92 25.00 -17.67
N LEU A 354 -16.91 25.29 -16.85
CA LEU A 354 -16.11 24.27 -16.19
C LEU A 354 -16.96 23.38 -15.28
N ARG A 355 -16.83 22.06 -15.47
CA ARG A 355 -17.49 20.99 -14.71
C ARG A 355 -16.49 20.25 -13.83
N ILE A 356 -15.30 19.97 -14.34
CA ILE A 356 -14.24 19.27 -13.60
C ILE A 356 -12.99 20.14 -13.56
N LEU A 357 -12.48 20.38 -12.35
CA LEU A 357 -11.23 21.08 -12.11
C LEU A 357 -10.30 20.21 -11.26
N GLU A 358 -9.25 19.69 -11.87
CA GLU A 358 -8.27 18.82 -11.23
C GLU A 358 -6.90 19.52 -11.19
N LEU A 359 -6.46 19.89 -9.99
CA LEU A 359 -5.27 20.68 -9.70
C LEU A 359 -4.37 20.02 -8.65
N SER A 360 -4.48 18.72 -8.46
CA SER A 360 -3.69 17.98 -7.48
C SER A 360 -2.20 17.97 -7.78
N HIS A 361 -1.41 17.70 -6.72
CA HIS A 361 0.04 17.61 -6.81
C HIS A 361 0.69 18.90 -7.34
N ASN A 362 0.20 20.06 -6.89
CA ASN A 362 0.79 21.36 -7.17
C ASN A 362 1.35 21.98 -5.88
N GLN A 363 1.58 23.29 -5.87
CA GLN A 363 2.11 24.04 -4.73
C GLN A 363 1.14 25.17 -4.33
N ILE A 364 -0.17 24.95 -4.51
CA ILE A 364 -1.19 25.97 -4.26
C ILE A 364 -1.32 26.22 -2.75
N GLU A 365 -1.19 27.48 -2.33
CA GLU A 365 -1.27 27.88 -0.93
C GLU A 365 -2.60 28.58 -0.58
N GLU A 366 -3.16 29.33 -1.53
CA GLU A 366 -4.39 30.11 -1.36
C GLU A 366 -5.33 29.89 -2.55
N LEU A 367 -6.65 29.84 -2.27
CA LEU A 367 -7.70 29.66 -3.26
C LEU A 367 -8.50 30.95 -3.45
N PRO A 368 -8.72 31.41 -4.70
CA PRO A 368 -9.66 32.48 -4.97
C PRO A 368 -11.11 31.98 -4.80
N SER A 369 -12.06 32.91 -4.79
CA SER A 369 -13.48 32.54 -4.83
C SER A 369 -13.86 31.93 -6.19
N LEU A 370 -14.42 30.72 -6.15
CA LEU A 370 -14.85 29.97 -7.33
C LEU A 370 -16.34 30.15 -7.68
N HIS A 371 -17.05 31.05 -6.99
CA HIS A 371 -18.52 31.23 -7.11
C HIS A 371 -19.06 31.46 -8.54
N ARG A 372 -18.21 31.90 -9.48
CA ARG A 372 -18.59 32.10 -10.89
C ARG A 372 -18.56 30.82 -11.71
N CYS A 373 -17.87 29.77 -11.26
CA CYS A 373 -17.82 28.46 -11.89
C CYS A 373 -19.03 27.59 -11.46
N GLN A 374 -20.26 28.06 -11.67
CA GLN A 374 -21.48 27.44 -11.14
C GLN A 374 -21.80 26.04 -11.69
N LYS A 375 -21.14 25.62 -12.77
CA LYS A 375 -21.28 24.29 -13.37
C LYS A 375 -20.32 23.25 -12.78
N LEU A 376 -19.43 23.63 -11.87
CA LEU A 376 -18.49 22.69 -11.26
C LEU A 376 -19.25 21.57 -10.54
N GLU A 377 -18.89 20.34 -10.89
CA GLU A 377 -19.36 19.08 -10.36
C GLU A 377 -18.25 18.43 -9.51
N GLU A 378 -16.99 18.56 -9.93
CA GLU A 378 -15.85 17.96 -9.24
C GLU A 378 -14.67 18.92 -9.13
N ILE A 379 -14.06 18.97 -7.94
CA ILE A 379 -12.84 19.73 -7.67
C ILE A 379 -11.83 18.82 -6.96
N GLY A 380 -10.68 18.59 -7.61
CA GLY A 380 -9.52 17.91 -7.03
C GLY A 380 -8.42 18.92 -6.69
N LEU A 381 -8.11 19.05 -5.39
CA LEU A 381 -7.08 19.96 -4.86
C LEU A 381 -6.10 19.24 -3.92
N GLN A 382 -6.10 17.90 -3.92
CA GLN A 382 -5.26 17.07 -3.08
C GLN A 382 -3.77 17.25 -3.35
N HIS A 383 -2.91 17.01 -2.34
CA HIS A 383 -1.47 17.19 -2.45
C HIS A 383 -1.05 18.62 -2.88
N ASN A 384 -1.60 19.62 -2.19
CA ASN A 384 -1.21 21.02 -2.32
C ASN A 384 -0.68 21.53 -0.96
N ARG A 385 -0.69 22.86 -0.74
CA ARG A 385 -0.23 23.51 0.50
C ARG A 385 -1.28 24.46 1.07
N ILE A 386 -2.55 24.19 0.79
CA ILE A 386 -3.66 25.02 1.22
C ILE A 386 -3.75 24.95 2.74
N TRP A 387 -3.83 26.10 3.41
CA TRP A 387 -3.78 26.17 4.87
C TRP A 387 -5.06 26.74 5.52
N GLU A 388 -5.93 27.39 4.75
CA GLU A 388 -7.23 27.89 5.20
C GLU A 388 -8.24 27.88 4.03
N ILE A 389 -9.53 27.68 4.36
CA ILE A 389 -10.65 27.84 3.42
C ILE A 389 -11.55 28.98 3.89
N GLY A 390 -11.66 30.03 3.06
CA GLY A 390 -12.48 31.20 3.31
C GLY A 390 -13.98 30.95 3.11
N ALA A 391 -14.80 31.91 3.55
CA ALA A 391 -16.26 31.82 3.51
C ALA A 391 -16.83 31.73 2.08
N ASP A 392 -16.20 32.42 1.14
CA ASP A 392 -16.67 32.58 -0.24
C ASP A 392 -15.94 31.68 -1.25
N THR A 393 -14.93 30.91 -0.81
CA THR A 393 -14.10 30.04 -1.67
C THR A 393 -14.94 29.10 -2.52
N PHE A 394 -15.85 28.33 -1.90
CA PHE A 394 -16.74 27.37 -2.57
C PHE A 394 -18.21 27.83 -2.58
N SER A 395 -18.44 29.13 -2.39
CA SER A 395 -19.81 29.65 -2.31
C SER A 395 -20.57 29.51 -3.63
N GLN A 396 -21.87 29.22 -3.55
CA GLN A 396 -22.80 29.11 -4.69
C GLN A 396 -22.48 28.00 -5.71
N LEU A 397 -21.60 27.05 -5.38
CA LEU A 397 -21.34 25.88 -6.23
C LEU A 397 -22.43 24.81 -6.02
N SER A 398 -23.66 25.11 -6.45
CA SER A 398 -24.82 24.24 -6.23
C SER A 398 -24.77 22.90 -6.96
N SER A 399 -23.94 22.78 -8.00
CA SER A 399 -23.77 21.55 -8.79
C SER A 399 -22.64 20.67 -8.28
N LEU A 400 -21.85 21.13 -7.30
CA LEU A 400 -20.66 20.42 -6.84
C LEU A 400 -21.07 19.13 -6.12
N GLN A 401 -20.56 18.00 -6.59
CA GLN A 401 -20.82 16.65 -6.09
C GLN A 401 -19.62 16.08 -5.34
N ALA A 402 -18.39 16.35 -5.80
CA ALA A 402 -17.17 15.88 -5.18
C ALA A 402 -16.17 17.01 -4.93
N LEU A 403 -15.60 17.04 -3.73
CA LEU A 403 -14.53 17.95 -3.34
C LEU A 403 -13.44 17.19 -2.59
N ASP A 404 -12.25 17.14 -3.19
CA ASP A 404 -11.06 16.55 -2.57
C ASP A 404 -10.06 17.64 -2.18
N LEU A 405 -9.83 17.76 -0.88
CA LEU A 405 -8.89 18.67 -0.22
C LEU A 405 -7.86 17.89 0.62
N SER A 406 -7.72 16.59 0.39
CA SER A 406 -6.83 15.73 1.15
C SER A 406 -5.35 16.12 0.98
N TRP A 407 -4.49 15.73 1.93
CA TRP A 407 -3.05 15.96 1.87
C TRP A 407 -2.66 17.43 1.64
N ASN A 408 -3.29 18.31 2.41
CA ASN A 408 -3.00 19.74 2.45
C ASN A 408 -2.52 20.12 3.88
N ALA A 409 -2.51 21.40 4.20
CA ALA A 409 -2.13 21.92 5.52
C ALA A 409 -3.29 22.68 6.19
N ILE A 410 -4.54 22.33 5.87
CA ILE A 410 -5.72 23.12 6.26
C ILE A 410 -5.90 23.08 7.77
N ARG A 411 -5.80 24.24 8.41
CA ARG A 411 -5.96 24.42 9.87
C ARG A 411 -7.39 24.79 10.26
N ALA A 412 -8.03 25.58 9.41
CA ALA A 412 -9.37 26.10 9.64
C ALA A 412 -10.16 26.18 8.34
N ILE A 413 -11.45 25.92 8.46
CA ILE A 413 -12.44 26.11 7.39
C ILE A 413 -13.50 27.03 7.97
N HIS A 414 -13.79 28.13 7.28
CA HIS A 414 -14.79 29.08 7.73
C HIS A 414 -16.17 28.40 7.90
N PRO A 415 -16.97 28.71 8.94
CA PRO A 415 -18.26 28.04 9.22
C PRO A 415 -19.25 27.98 8.05
N GLU A 416 -19.26 29.04 7.24
CA GLU A 416 -20.16 29.16 6.08
C GLU A 416 -19.55 28.68 4.74
N ALA A 417 -18.29 28.21 4.73
CA ALA A 417 -17.58 27.86 3.50
C ALA A 417 -18.31 26.81 2.64
N PHE A 418 -18.96 25.84 3.29
CA PHE A 418 -19.70 24.75 2.63
C PHE A 418 -21.23 24.94 2.65
N SER A 419 -21.74 26.02 3.26
CA SER A 419 -23.17 26.25 3.53
C SER A 419 -24.08 26.17 2.28
N THR A 420 -23.53 26.45 1.11
CA THR A 420 -24.25 26.52 -0.17
C THR A 420 -24.09 25.27 -1.04
N LEU A 421 -23.28 24.29 -0.64
CA LEU A 421 -22.96 23.08 -1.39
C LEU A 421 -24.07 22.02 -1.29
N ARG A 422 -25.24 22.31 -1.86
CA ARG A 422 -26.46 21.49 -1.69
C ARG A 422 -26.41 20.11 -2.33
N SER A 423 -25.55 19.92 -3.33
CA SER A 423 -25.43 18.67 -4.10
C SER A 423 -24.20 17.86 -3.72
N LEU A 424 -23.45 18.27 -2.68
CA LEU A 424 -22.20 17.62 -2.31
C LEU A 424 -22.46 16.21 -1.77
N VAL A 425 -21.85 15.23 -2.41
CA VAL A 425 -21.95 13.79 -2.10
C VAL A 425 -20.67 13.26 -1.46
N LYS A 426 -19.50 13.70 -1.96
CA LYS A 426 -18.18 13.24 -1.52
C LYS A 426 -17.34 14.42 -1.03
N LEU A 427 -16.82 14.33 0.19
CA LEU A 427 -15.87 15.28 0.76
C LEU A 427 -14.68 14.54 1.36
N ASP A 428 -13.49 14.80 0.83
CA ASP A 428 -12.24 14.28 1.37
C ASP A 428 -11.38 15.41 1.95
N LEU A 429 -11.05 15.27 3.23
CA LEU A 429 -10.21 16.18 4.02
C LEU A 429 -9.10 15.41 4.73
N THR A 430 -8.76 14.22 4.25
CA THR A 430 -7.73 13.33 4.81
C THR A 430 -6.39 14.06 4.95
N ASP A 431 -5.64 13.79 6.01
CA ASP A 431 -4.30 14.32 6.29
C ASP A 431 -4.20 15.85 6.14
N ASN A 432 -4.99 16.53 6.98
CA ASN A 432 -4.94 17.98 7.20
C ASN A 432 -4.68 18.29 8.70
N GLN A 433 -4.82 19.55 9.10
CA GLN A 433 -4.58 20.05 10.46
C GLN A 433 -5.87 20.55 11.13
N LEU A 434 -7.02 19.98 10.77
CA LEU A 434 -8.32 20.44 11.24
C LEU A 434 -8.50 20.17 12.73
N THR A 435 -9.08 21.15 13.41
CA THR A 435 -9.53 21.05 14.80
C THR A 435 -11.04 20.86 14.90
N THR A 436 -11.79 21.39 13.94
CA THR A 436 -13.25 21.33 13.85
C THR A 436 -13.67 21.18 12.38
N LEU A 437 -14.87 20.64 12.14
CA LEU A 437 -15.48 20.56 10.81
C LEU A 437 -16.80 21.34 10.81
N PRO A 438 -16.97 22.35 9.94
CA PRO A 438 -18.27 23.01 9.79
C PRO A 438 -19.29 22.07 9.14
N LEU A 439 -20.49 21.99 9.74
CA LEU A 439 -21.54 21.06 9.32
C LEU A 439 -22.56 21.67 8.35
N ALA A 440 -22.60 23.01 8.24
CA ALA A 440 -23.55 23.70 7.38
C ALA A 440 -23.35 23.29 5.91
N GLY A 441 -24.44 22.88 5.26
CA GLY A 441 -24.43 22.41 3.87
C GLY A 441 -24.04 20.94 3.67
N LEU A 442 -23.49 20.26 4.68
CA LEU A 442 -22.96 18.89 4.54
C LEU A 442 -24.00 17.76 4.76
N GLY A 443 -25.28 18.09 4.97
CA GLY A 443 -26.33 17.08 5.24
C GLY A 443 -26.62 16.13 4.07
N GLY A 444 -26.12 16.45 2.86
CA GLY A 444 -26.23 15.61 1.67
C GLY A 444 -25.14 14.55 1.50
N LEU A 445 -24.07 14.59 2.30
CA LEU A 445 -22.89 13.74 2.12
C LEU A 445 -23.21 12.24 2.24
N MET A 446 -22.65 11.46 1.32
CA MET A 446 -22.61 10.00 1.37
C MET A 446 -21.22 9.49 1.74
N HIS A 447 -20.16 10.25 1.42
CA HIS A 447 -18.78 9.90 1.70
C HIS A 447 -18.07 11.07 2.39
N LEU A 448 -17.54 10.84 3.59
CA LEU A 448 -16.76 11.81 4.34
C LEU A 448 -15.46 11.17 4.83
N LYS A 449 -14.33 11.74 4.43
CA LYS A 449 -13.01 11.29 4.88
C LYS A 449 -12.27 12.40 5.62
N LEU A 450 -11.86 12.10 6.85
CA LEU A 450 -11.27 13.02 7.83
C LEU A 450 -10.03 12.43 8.51
N LYS A 451 -9.60 11.23 8.13
CA LYS A 451 -8.44 10.54 8.71
C LYS A 451 -7.21 11.44 8.71
N GLY A 452 -6.31 11.29 9.68
CA GLY A 452 -5.07 12.09 9.77
C GLY A 452 -5.21 13.45 10.47
N ASN A 453 -6.43 13.97 10.64
CA ASN A 453 -6.68 15.20 11.41
C ASN A 453 -6.63 14.95 12.93
N LEU A 454 -5.44 14.74 13.50
CA LEU A 454 -5.30 14.33 14.92
C LEU A 454 -5.87 15.33 15.95
N ALA A 455 -6.02 16.61 15.61
CA ALA A 455 -6.66 17.57 16.51
C ALA A 455 -8.19 17.48 16.50
N LEU A 456 -8.79 16.84 15.49
CA LEU A 456 -10.23 16.66 15.32
C LEU A 456 -10.72 15.44 16.13
N SER A 457 -11.04 15.68 17.41
CA SER A 457 -11.53 14.66 18.34
C SER A 457 -13.04 14.64 18.56
N GLN A 458 -13.78 15.62 18.02
CA GLN A 458 -15.22 15.76 18.22
C GLN A 458 -16.00 14.64 17.51
N ALA A 459 -16.94 14.01 18.21
CA ALA A 459 -17.87 13.06 17.62
C ALA A 459 -19.01 13.78 16.87
N PHE A 460 -19.49 13.17 15.79
CA PHE A 460 -20.60 13.69 14.99
C PHE A 460 -21.86 12.89 15.27
N SER A 461 -22.99 13.58 15.46
CA SER A 461 -24.28 12.89 15.58
C SER A 461 -24.71 12.32 14.22
N LYS A 462 -25.52 11.25 14.26
CA LYS A 462 -26.13 10.66 13.06
C LYS A 462 -27.02 11.67 12.32
N ASP A 463 -27.61 12.61 13.05
CA ASP A 463 -28.46 13.67 12.51
C ASP A 463 -27.67 14.69 11.67
N SER A 464 -26.36 14.85 11.93
CA SER A 464 -25.49 15.74 11.13
C SER A 464 -25.30 15.23 9.70
N PHE A 465 -25.28 13.90 9.51
CA PHE A 465 -25.02 13.27 8.20
C PHE A 465 -26.03 12.13 7.93
N PRO A 466 -27.30 12.45 7.62
CA PRO A 466 -28.37 11.46 7.52
C PRO A 466 -28.24 10.50 6.32
N LYS A 467 -27.49 10.89 5.28
CA LYS A 467 -27.26 10.09 4.06
C LYS A 467 -25.92 9.38 4.02
N LEU A 468 -25.12 9.50 5.08
CA LEU A 468 -23.74 9.01 5.11
C LEU A 468 -23.70 7.49 4.92
N ARG A 469 -22.81 7.01 4.06
CA ARG A 469 -22.52 5.59 3.86
C ARG A 469 -21.10 5.25 4.29
N ILE A 470 -20.14 6.12 3.99
CA ILE A 470 -18.72 5.93 4.32
C ILE A 470 -18.22 7.09 5.17
N LEU A 471 -17.59 6.76 6.30
CA LEU A 471 -16.98 7.71 7.23
C LEU A 471 -15.57 7.26 7.62
N GLU A 472 -14.54 7.99 7.21
CA GLU A 472 -13.18 7.77 7.71
C GLU A 472 -12.80 8.88 8.67
N VAL A 473 -12.39 8.54 9.88
CA VAL A 473 -12.13 9.50 10.97
C VAL A 473 -10.78 9.24 11.65
N PRO A 474 -10.19 10.23 12.33
CA PRO A 474 -8.93 10.04 13.05
C PRO A 474 -9.02 9.01 14.18
N TYR A 475 -10.17 8.95 14.89
CA TYR A 475 -10.34 8.11 16.08
C TYR A 475 -11.56 7.20 15.98
N ALA A 476 -11.40 5.94 16.42
CA ALA A 476 -12.49 4.96 16.40
C ALA A 476 -13.69 5.38 17.26
N TYR A 477 -13.44 6.14 18.34
CA TYR A 477 -14.48 6.64 19.24
C TYR A 477 -15.54 7.49 18.53
N GLN A 478 -15.18 8.18 17.44
CA GLN A 478 -16.12 8.97 16.63
C GLN A 478 -17.12 8.10 15.87
N CYS A 479 -16.82 6.83 15.64
CA CYS A 479 -17.71 5.85 15.01
C CYS A 479 -18.78 5.28 15.97
N CYS A 480 -18.68 5.52 17.28
CA CYS A 480 -19.60 4.95 18.28
C CYS A 480 -21.07 5.38 18.04
N ALA A 481 -21.29 6.59 17.55
CA ALA A 481 -22.62 7.12 17.23
C ALA A 481 -23.33 6.35 16.08
N TYR A 482 -22.58 5.56 15.29
CA TYR A 482 -23.08 4.84 14.12
C TYR A 482 -23.36 3.35 14.37
N GLY A 483 -23.27 2.88 15.62
CA GLY A 483 -23.83 1.59 16.03
C GLY A 483 -23.01 0.34 15.67
N LEU A 484 -21.75 0.48 15.22
CA LEU A 484 -20.91 -0.66 14.82
C LEU A 484 -20.47 -1.56 15.99
N CYS A 485 -20.60 -1.09 17.24
CA CYS A 485 -20.03 -1.78 18.40
C CYS A 485 -20.71 -3.13 18.74
N ALA A 486 -21.98 -3.33 18.35
CA ALA A 486 -22.75 -4.53 18.73
C ALA A 486 -22.61 -5.71 17.76
N ASN A 487 -22.19 -5.49 16.52
CA ASN A 487 -22.26 -6.55 15.50
C ASN A 487 -21.09 -7.54 15.53
N PHE A 488 -19.93 -7.19 16.09
CA PHE A 488 -18.77 -8.10 16.11
C PHE A 488 -18.99 -9.36 16.95
N PHE A 489 -19.79 -9.27 18.03
CA PHE A 489 -20.18 -10.44 18.82
C PHE A 489 -21.26 -11.28 18.15
N LYS A 490 -22.06 -10.72 17.23
CA LYS A 490 -23.10 -11.49 16.53
C LYS A 490 -22.58 -12.19 15.28
N THR A 491 -21.69 -11.58 14.50
CA THR A 491 -21.15 -12.24 13.30
C THR A 491 -20.17 -13.38 13.59
N SER A 492 -19.55 -13.42 14.77
CA SER A 492 -18.74 -14.57 15.19
C SER A 492 -19.55 -15.70 15.85
N GLY A 493 -20.77 -15.44 16.32
CA GLY A 493 -21.58 -16.41 17.08
C GLY A 493 -22.67 -17.15 16.30
N GLN A 494 -22.99 -16.76 15.05
CA GLN A 494 -24.12 -17.31 14.30
C GLN A 494 -23.75 -18.22 13.12
N TRP A 495 -22.54 -18.78 13.12
CA TRP A 495 -22.21 -19.94 12.26
C TRP A 495 -22.61 -21.24 12.97
N GLN A 496 -23.88 -21.36 13.37
CA GLN A 496 -24.47 -22.62 13.81
C GLN A 496 -25.87 -22.77 13.22
N ALA A 497 -25.99 -23.79 12.38
CA ALA A 497 -27.23 -24.38 11.88
C ALA A 497 -28.07 -23.53 10.91
N GLU A 498 -27.49 -23.11 9.79
CA GLU A 498 -28.25 -23.19 8.55
C GLU A 498 -27.77 -24.43 7.80
N ASP A 499 -28.70 -25.38 7.67
CA ASP A 499 -28.53 -26.64 6.98
C ASP A 499 -27.87 -26.42 5.63
N PHE A 500 -26.66 -26.95 5.49
CA PHE A 500 -25.98 -27.14 4.21
C PHE A 500 -26.80 -28.13 3.38
N HIS A 501 -27.85 -27.64 2.71
CA HIS A 501 -28.29 -28.23 1.47
C HIS A 501 -27.25 -27.87 0.42
N ALA A 502 -26.19 -28.70 0.39
CA ALA A 502 -25.21 -28.76 -0.68
C ALA A 502 -25.94 -29.26 -1.94
N GLU A 503 -26.53 -28.34 -2.69
CA GLU A 503 -26.81 -28.55 -4.10
C GLU A 503 -25.56 -28.13 -4.87
N GLU A 504 -24.75 -29.13 -5.18
CA GLU A 504 -23.61 -29.10 -6.07
C GLU A 504 -24.04 -28.66 -7.49
N GLU A 505 -24.09 -27.36 -7.75
CA GLU A 505 -24.02 -26.86 -9.13
C GLU A 505 -22.61 -26.34 -9.43
N GLU A 506 -21.77 -27.27 -9.87
CA GLU A 506 -20.52 -26.99 -10.59
C GLU A 506 -20.83 -26.20 -11.88
N ALA A 507 -20.79 -24.87 -11.80
CA ALA A 507 -20.69 -24.03 -12.99
C ALA A 507 -19.23 -24.00 -13.48
N PRO A 508 -18.93 -24.53 -14.68
CA PRO A 508 -17.56 -24.74 -15.13
C PRO A 508 -16.92 -23.45 -15.66
N LYS A 509 -15.73 -23.17 -15.14
CA LYS A 509 -14.78 -22.14 -15.60
C LYS A 509 -14.58 -22.26 -17.13
N ARG A 510 -15.14 -21.34 -17.92
CA ARG A 510 -14.77 -21.17 -19.32
C ARG A 510 -13.54 -20.26 -19.44
N PRO A 511 -12.52 -20.63 -20.24
CA PRO A 511 -11.21 -19.98 -20.24
C PRO A 511 -11.20 -18.72 -21.11
N LEU A 512 -10.41 -17.72 -20.70
CA LEU A 512 -10.10 -16.51 -21.46
C LEU A 512 -9.53 -16.86 -22.84
N GLY A 513 -10.17 -16.37 -23.90
CA GLY A 513 -9.67 -16.45 -25.26
C GLY A 513 -10.28 -15.35 -26.14
N LEU A 514 -9.41 -14.44 -26.59
CA LEU A 514 -9.55 -13.53 -27.74
C LEU A 514 -10.78 -12.62 -27.80
N LEU A 515 -10.64 -11.39 -27.28
CA LEU A 515 -11.13 -10.20 -27.99
C LEU A 515 -10.04 -9.13 -27.94
N ALA A 516 -9.42 -8.93 -29.10
CA ALA A 516 -8.57 -7.80 -29.41
C ALA A 516 -9.45 -6.60 -29.80
N GLY A 517 -9.03 -5.40 -29.41
CA GLY A 517 -9.47 -4.15 -30.03
C GLY A 517 -10.67 -3.46 -29.36
N GLN A 518 -10.45 -2.84 -28.21
CA GLN A 518 -11.20 -1.64 -27.83
C GLN A 518 -10.30 -0.74 -26.98
N ALA A 519 -10.19 0.51 -27.43
CA ALA A 519 -9.29 1.53 -26.92
C ALA A 519 -9.44 1.76 -25.41
N GLU A 520 -8.29 1.84 -24.74
CA GLU A 520 -8.12 2.09 -23.31
C GLU A 520 -8.50 3.53 -22.94
N ASN A 521 -9.80 3.83 -22.89
CA ASN A 521 -10.30 4.97 -22.12
C ASN A 521 -10.63 4.48 -20.70
N HIS A 522 -9.60 4.29 -19.88
CA HIS A 522 -9.77 3.96 -18.47
C HIS A 522 -10.14 5.22 -17.69
N TYR A 523 -11.40 5.61 -17.78
CA TYR A 523 -12.06 6.35 -16.71
C TYR A 523 -12.55 5.26 -15.75
N ASP A 524 -11.86 5.11 -14.62
CA ASP A 524 -12.33 4.30 -13.49
C ASP A 524 -13.63 4.93 -12.97
N LEU A 525 -14.72 4.61 -13.64
CA LEU A 525 -16.07 4.81 -13.14
C LEU A 525 -16.27 3.71 -12.10
N ASP A 526 -16.01 4.04 -10.83
CA ASP A 526 -16.30 3.19 -9.69
C ASP A 526 -17.68 2.54 -9.90
N LEU A 527 -17.68 1.21 -9.93
CA LEU A 527 -18.82 0.33 -10.25
C LEU A 527 -20.06 0.54 -9.35
N ASP A 528 -19.97 1.40 -8.34
CA ASP A 528 -21.02 1.66 -7.36
C ASP A 528 -22.12 2.61 -7.84
N GLU A 529 -21.97 3.30 -8.98
CA GLU A 529 -23.04 4.21 -9.45
C GLU A 529 -24.15 3.53 -10.25
N LEU A 530 -23.89 2.37 -10.90
CA LEU A 530 -24.87 1.74 -11.79
C LEU A 530 -25.92 0.85 -11.09
N GLN A 531 -25.85 0.71 -9.76
CA GLN A 531 -26.78 -0.16 -9.01
C GLN A 531 -27.87 0.60 -8.24
N MET A 532 -27.99 1.92 -8.43
CA MET A 532 -28.92 2.77 -7.69
C MET A 532 -30.16 3.17 -8.50
N GLU A 533 -31.08 2.23 -8.76
CA GLU A 533 -32.48 2.59 -9.05
C GLU A 533 -33.52 1.51 -8.71
N THR A 534 -33.15 0.36 -8.12
CA THR A 534 -34.10 -0.78 -7.96
C THR A 534 -34.21 -1.43 -6.57
N GLU A 535 -33.68 -0.86 -5.48
CA GLU A 535 -33.85 -1.45 -4.14
C GLU A 535 -34.36 -0.46 -3.07
N ASP A 536 -35.62 -0.04 -3.22
CA ASP A 536 -36.30 0.91 -2.32
C ASP A 536 -36.93 0.24 -1.07
N SER A 537 -36.36 -0.86 -0.54
CA SER A 537 -37.00 -1.59 0.59
C SER A 537 -36.09 -2.39 1.52
N LYS A 538 -34.76 -2.17 1.53
CA LYS A 538 -33.86 -2.79 2.53
C LYS A 538 -33.47 -1.78 3.61
N PRO A 539 -33.38 -2.20 4.89
CA PRO A 539 -33.09 -1.30 6.00
C PRO A 539 -31.78 -0.57 5.73
N HIS A 540 -31.78 0.75 5.96
CA HIS A 540 -30.66 1.67 5.70
C HIS A 540 -29.30 0.96 5.88
N PRO A 541 -28.45 0.88 4.84
CA PRO A 541 -27.13 0.28 4.99
C PRO A 541 -26.41 0.96 6.16
N SER A 542 -25.91 0.15 7.09
CA SER A 542 -25.12 0.62 8.22
C SER A 542 -23.92 1.40 7.70
N VAL A 543 -23.65 2.59 8.27
CA VAL A 543 -22.51 3.42 7.88
C VAL A 543 -21.22 2.64 8.09
N GLN A 544 -20.44 2.48 7.02
CA GLN A 544 -19.08 1.93 7.08
C GLN A 544 -18.16 3.01 7.65
N CYS A 545 -17.81 2.86 8.92
CA CYS A 545 -16.95 3.81 9.64
C CYS A 545 -15.59 3.18 9.95
N SER A 546 -14.50 3.90 9.66
CA SER A 546 -13.12 3.45 9.89
C SER A 546 -12.29 4.53 10.60
N PRO A 547 -11.48 4.19 11.62
CA PRO A 547 -11.29 2.85 12.19
C PRO A 547 -12.50 2.39 13.02
N VAL A 548 -12.80 1.09 13.01
CA VAL A 548 -13.98 0.53 13.69
C VAL A 548 -13.74 0.47 15.22
N PRO A 549 -14.75 0.79 16.06
CA PRO A 549 -14.69 0.52 17.49
C PRO A 549 -14.49 -0.96 17.77
N GLY A 550 -13.82 -1.28 18.86
CA GLY A 550 -13.54 -2.66 19.20
C GLY A 550 -13.24 -2.83 20.69
N PRO A 551 -12.86 -4.03 21.12
CA PRO A 551 -12.58 -4.30 22.53
C PRO A 551 -11.48 -3.36 23.05
N PHE A 552 -10.40 -3.14 22.30
CA PHE A 552 -9.36 -2.19 22.70
C PHE A 552 -9.69 -0.73 22.36
N LYS A 553 -10.87 -0.40 21.82
CA LYS A 553 -11.34 0.97 21.59
C LYS A 553 -12.84 1.04 21.90
N PRO A 554 -13.23 0.88 23.19
CA PRO A 554 -14.63 0.71 23.57
C PRO A 554 -15.40 2.03 23.52
N CYS A 555 -16.73 1.96 23.40
CA CYS A 555 -17.59 3.14 23.37
C CYS A 555 -18.03 3.60 24.77
N GLU A 556 -18.47 2.67 25.62
CA GLU A 556 -19.09 3.01 26.92
C GLU A 556 -18.14 2.85 28.10
N HIS A 557 -17.35 1.77 28.09
CA HIS A 557 -16.72 1.21 29.28
C HIS A 557 -15.29 0.79 28.98
N LEU A 558 -14.29 1.38 29.66
CA LEU A 558 -12.87 1.04 29.43
C LEU A 558 -12.59 -0.44 29.70
N PHE A 559 -13.07 -0.97 30.84
CA PHE A 559 -12.84 -2.37 31.22
C PHE A 559 -13.91 -3.35 30.71
N GLU A 560 -15.07 -2.87 30.27
CA GLU A 560 -16.27 -3.62 29.84
C GLU A 560 -16.87 -4.56 30.90
N SER A 561 -16.07 -5.46 31.47
CA SER A 561 -16.47 -6.49 32.45
C SER A 561 -16.37 -6.02 33.89
N TRP A 562 -17.44 -6.25 34.67
CA TRP A 562 -17.42 -6.10 36.12
C TRP A 562 -16.43 -7.04 36.82
N GLY A 563 -16.18 -8.23 36.25
CA GLY A 563 -15.16 -9.14 36.78
C GLY A 563 -13.76 -8.55 36.70
N ILE A 564 -13.41 -7.95 35.55
CA ILE A 564 -12.13 -7.25 35.37
C ILE A 564 -12.05 -6.04 36.31
N ARG A 565 -13.11 -5.22 36.42
CA ARG A 565 -13.18 -4.08 37.36
C ARG A 565 -12.86 -4.46 38.79
N LEU A 566 -13.57 -5.46 39.32
CA LEU A 566 -13.39 -5.91 40.71
C LEU A 566 -11.98 -6.48 40.93
N ALA A 567 -11.44 -7.21 39.95
CA ALA A 567 -10.08 -7.72 40.02
C ALA A 567 -9.04 -6.59 40.03
N VAL A 568 -9.16 -5.60 39.13
CA VAL A 568 -8.27 -4.43 39.10
C VAL A 568 -8.34 -3.65 40.40
N TRP A 569 -9.54 -3.39 40.94
CA TRP A 569 -9.71 -2.71 42.22
C TRP A 569 -9.06 -3.47 43.39
N ALA A 570 -9.21 -4.80 43.42
CA ALA A 570 -8.55 -5.64 44.43
C ALA A 570 -7.02 -5.61 44.30
N ILE A 571 -6.49 -5.67 43.06
CA ILE A 571 -5.04 -5.57 42.79
C ILE A 571 -4.50 -4.22 43.24
N VAL A 572 -5.19 -3.12 42.91
CA VAL A 572 -4.80 -1.75 43.31
C VAL A 572 -4.77 -1.63 44.84
N LEU A 573 -5.86 -2.05 45.51
CA LEU A 573 -5.97 -1.98 46.97
C LEU A 573 -4.86 -2.80 47.64
N LEU A 574 -4.68 -4.05 47.22
CA LEU A 574 -3.72 -4.97 47.81
C LEU A 574 -2.28 -4.55 47.50
N SER A 575 -1.99 -4.10 46.28
CA SER A 575 -0.66 -3.59 45.90
C SER A 575 -0.28 -2.38 46.76
N VAL A 576 -1.15 -1.37 46.89
CA VAL A 576 -0.83 -0.17 47.66
C VAL A 576 -0.67 -0.51 49.15
N LEU A 577 -1.59 -1.29 49.73
CA LEU A 577 -1.53 -1.63 51.15
C LEU A 577 -0.34 -2.53 51.51
N CYS A 578 -0.14 -3.63 50.78
CA CYS A 578 0.91 -4.58 51.10
C CYS A 578 2.30 -4.00 50.81
N ASN A 579 2.52 -3.34 49.67
CA ASN A 579 3.81 -2.71 49.39
C ASN A 579 4.06 -1.53 50.34
N GLY A 580 3.04 -0.73 50.67
CA GLY A 580 3.15 0.34 51.66
C GLY A 580 3.62 -0.16 53.03
N LEU A 581 3.05 -1.28 53.49
CA LEU A 581 3.44 -1.91 54.76
C LEU A 581 4.88 -2.48 54.71
N VAL A 582 5.28 -3.11 53.61
CA VAL A 582 6.66 -3.58 53.42
C VAL A 582 7.63 -2.40 53.42
N LEU A 583 7.35 -1.34 52.68
CA LEU A 583 8.18 -0.13 52.66
C LEU A 583 8.29 0.49 54.05
N LEU A 584 7.17 0.62 54.77
CA LEU A 584 7.18 1.12 56.15
C LEU A 584 8.04 0.25 57.06
N THR A 585 7.92 -1.08 57.03
CA THR A 585 8.75 -1.94 57.88
C THR A 585 10.23 -1.95 57.52
N VAL A 586 10.56 -1.89 56.22
CA VAL A 586 11.95 -1.87 55.73
C VAL A 586 12.64 -0.56 56.10
N PHE A 587 11.94 0.57 55.98
CA PHE A 587 12.52 1.92 56.16
C PHE A 587 12.22 2.57 57.52
N ALA A 588 11.38 1.99 58.38
CA ALA A 588 11.12 2.51 59.73
C ALA A 588 12.22 2.23 60.74
N GLY A 589 13.13 1.27 60.46
CA GLY A 589 14.37 1.16 61.22
C GLY A 589 15.10 2.49 61.11
N GLY A 590 15.52 3.08 62.24
CA GLY A 590 16.22 4.37 62.27
C GLY A 590 17.52 4.41 61.42
N PRO A 591 18.44 5.36 61.64
CA PRO A 591 19.58 5.62 60.74
C PRO A 591 20.64 4.49 60.64
N SER A 592 20.35 3.27 61.10
CA SER A 592 21.15 2.08 60.81
C SER A 592 21.24 1.81 59.31
N PRO A 593 22.42 1.44 58.78
CA PRO A 593 22.57 1.11 57.38
C PRO A 593 21.70 -0.09 57.01
N LEU A 594 20.83 0.08 56.02
CA LEU A 594 20.00 -0.99 55.48
C LEU A 594 20.88 -2.12 54.97
N SER A 595 20.54 -3.35 55.36
CA SER A 595 21.18 -4.54 54.82
C SER A 595 20.91 -4.62 53.31
N PRO A 596 21.83 -5.17 52.50
CA PRO A 596 21.65 -5.29 51.05
C PRO A 596 20.34 -5.99 50.67
N VAL A 597 19.94 -7.01 51.44
CA VAL A 597 18.70 -7.77 51.22
C VAL A 597 17.48 -6.90 51.49
N LYS A 598 17.43 -6.18 52.62
CA LYS A 598 16.32 -5.26 52.94
C LYS A 598 16.19 -4.16 51.89
N LEU A 599 17.30 -3.67 51.34
CA LEU A 599 17.29 -2.71 50.25
C LEU A 599 16.63 -3.29 48.98
N VAL A 600 16.99 -4.51 48.57
CA VAL A 600 16.41 -5.15 47.37
C VAL A 600 14.91 -5.43 47.57
N VAL A 601 14.51 -5.93 48.75
CA VAL A 601 13.10 -6.14 49.10
C VAL A 601 12.33 -4.83 49.06
N GLY A 602 12.87 -3.76 49.67
CA GLY A 602 12.27 -2.43 49.62
C GLY A 602 12.17 -1.88 48.20
N ALA A 603 13.17 -2.13 47.36
CA ALA A 603 13.15 -1.71 45.95
C ALA A 603 12.10 -2.48 45.13
N ILE A 604 11.95 -3.80 45.33
CA ILE A 604 10.90 -4.61 44.72
C ILE A 604 9.52 -4.09 45.16
N ALA A 605 9.34 -3.81 46.45
CA ALA A 605 8.08 -3.25 46.96
C ALA A 605 7.78 -1.87 46.34
N GLY A 606 8.80 -1.03 46.17
CA GLY A 606 8.68 0.24 45.47
C GLY A 606 8.26 0.07 44.00
N ALA A 607 8.91 -0.84 43.26
CA ALA A 607 8.56 -1.14 41.87
C ALA A 607 7.12 -1.65 41.72
N ASN A 608 6.72 -2.59 42.57
CA ASN A 608 5.35 -3.12 42.60
C ASN A 608 4.31 -2.06 42.97
N ALA A 609 4.65 -1.11 43.85
CA ALA A 609 3.78 0.03 44.15
C ALA A 609 3.56 0.92 42.92
N LEU A 610 4.55 1.11 42.04
CA LEU A 610 4.39 1.86 40.80
C LEU A 610 3.39 1.17 39.84
N THR A 611 3.46 -0.16 39.71
CA THR A 611 2.46 -0.94 38.96
C THR A 611 1.06 -0.86 39.59
N GLY A 612 0.97 -0.82 40.93
CA GLY A 612 -0.28 -0.58 41.63
C GLY A 612 -0.87 0.81 41.33
N ILE A 613 -0.02 1.84 41.31
CA ILE A 613 -0.42 3.22 40.98
C ILE A 613 -0.88 3.32 39.52
N SER A 614 -0.18 2.69 38.56
CA SER A 614 -0.60 2.70 37.15
C SER A 614 -1.96 2.02 36.95
N CYS A 615 -2.21 0.88 37.60
CA CYS A 615 -3.53 0.24 37.61
C CYS A 615 -4.58 1.14 38.27
N GLY A 616 -4.22 1.87 39.33
CA GLY A 616 -5.08 2.84 40.00
C GLY A 616 -5.48 4.02 39.10
N LEU A 617 -4.55 4.48 38.24
CA LEU A 617 -4.85 5.50 37.22
C LEU A 617 -5.87 4.97 36.20
N LEU A 618 -5.67 3.76 35.66
CA LEU A 618 -6.63 3.14 34.74
C LEU A 618 -8.01 2.93 35.39
N ALA A 619 -8.04 2.46 36.64
CA ALA A 619 -9.28 2.29 37.40
C ALA A 619 -10.00 3.62 37.65
N SER A 620 -9.25 4.70 37.89
CA SER A 620 -9.79 6.04 38.04
C SER A 620 -10.39 6.54 36.73
N VAL A 621 -9.72 6.31 35.60
CA VAL A 621 -10.25 6.66 34.27
C VAL A 621 -11.52 5.87 33.96
N ASP A 622 -11.54 4.55 34.16
CA ASP A 622 -12.74 3.72 33.96
C ASP A 622 -13.93 4.22 34.81
N ALA A 623 -13.67 4.61 36.07
CA ALA A 623 -14.71 5.13 36.96
C ALA A 623 -15.20 6.53 36.55
N LEU A 624 -14.29 7.44 36.18
CA LEU A 624 -14.63 8.82 35.80
C LEU A 624 -15.33 8.93 34.45
N THR A 625 -15.11 7.96 33.56
CA THR A 625 -15.65 7.95 32.19
C THR A 625 -16.71 6.85 31.99
N PHE A 626 -17.23 6.31 33.09
CA PHE A 626 -18.14 5.17 33.07
C PHE A 626 -19.41 5.46 32.26
N GLY A 627 -19.60 4.71 31.17
CA GLY A 627 -20.75 4.81 30.27
C GLY A 627 -20.54 5.78 29.10
N GLN A 628 -19.46 6.58 29.12
CA GLN A 628 -19.21 7.65 28.15
C GLN A 628 -17.73 7.70 27.71
N PHE A 629 -17.02 6.57 27.75
CA PHE A 629 -15.59 6.53 27.44
C PHE A 629 -15.24 7.12 26.06
N ALA A 630 -16.09 6.94 25.04
CA ALA A 630 -15.87 7.45 23.69
C ALA A 630 -15.64 8.98 23.63
N GLU A 631 -16.26 9.75 24.52
CA GLU A 631 -16.10 11.21 24.55
C GLU A 631 -14.70 11.63 25.04
N TYR A 632 -14.02 10.76 25.77
CA TYR A 632 -12.73 11.01 26.40
C TYR A 632 -11.58 10.20 25.80
N GLY A 633 -11.87 9.08 25.14
CA GLY A 633 -10.89 8.08 24.69
C GLY A 633 -9.77 8.67 23.82
N ALA A 634 -10.11 9.49 22.83
CA ALA A 634 -9.12 10.13 21.94
C ALA A 634 -8.17 11.08 22.70
N ARG A 635 -8.71 11.85 23.65
CA ARG A 635 -7.91 12.76 24.51
C ARG A 635 -7.07 12.00 25.53
N TRP A 636 -7.56 10.86 26.00
CA TRP A 636 -6.82 9.99 26.90
C TRP A 636 -5.59 9.40 26.20
N GLU A 637 -5.78 8.74 25.06
CA GLU A 637 -4.71 8.10 24.28
C GLU A 637 -3.58 9.07 23.89
N THR A 638 -3.92 10.29 23.52
CA THR A 638 -2.95 11.33 23.11
C THR A 638 -2.41 12.16 24.28
N GLY A 639 -2.98 12.02 25.48
CA GLY A 639 -2.68 12.86 26.63
C GLY A 639 -1.49 12.40 27.47
N LEU A 640 -0.95 13.33 28.26
CA LEU A 640 0.11 13.06 29.24
C LEU A 640 -0.30 12.01 30.30
N GLY A 641 -1.59 11.90 30.60
CA GLY A 641 -2.11 10.91 31.55
C GLY A 641 -1.87 9.47 31.10
N CYS A 642 -2.11 9.18 29.81
CA CYS A 642 -1.85 7.86 29.26
C CYS A 642 -0.35 7.56 29.19
N GLN A 643 0.45 8.55 28.74
CA GLN A 643 1.91 8.41 28.74
C GLN A 643 2.48 8.12 30.14
N ALA A 644 2.02 8.83 31.17
CA ALA A 644 2.43 8.59 32.55
C ALA A 644 1.99 7.21 33.04
N THR A 645 0.77 6.78 32.71
CA THR A 645 0.23 5.46 33.07
C THR A 645 1.07 4.34 32.48
N GLY A 646 1.38 4.42 31.18
CA GLY A 646 2.23 3.47 30.48
C GLY A 646 3.67 3.45 31.01
N PHE A 647 4.25 4.64 31.22
CA PHE A 647 5.58 4.78 31.80
C PHE A 647 5.69 4.12 33.17
N LEU A 648 4.74 4.37 34.07
CA LEU A 648 4.72 3.77 35.40
C LEU A 648 4.51 2.25 35.35
N ALA A 649 3.67 1.78 34.43
CA ALA A 649 3.42 0.35 34.25
C ALA A 649 4.71 -0.39 33.83
N VAL A 650 5.39 0.09 32.79
CA VAL A 650 6.66 -0.50 32.31
C VAL A 650 7.76 -0.35 33.34
N LEU A 651 7.92 0.84 33.93
CA LEU A 651 8.94 1.06 34.97
C LEU A 651 8.75 0.10 36.15
N GLY A 652 7.52 -0.03 36.64
CA GLY A 652 7.20 -0.91 37.76
C GLY A 652 7.40 -2.39 37.44
N SER A 653 6.90 -2.85 36.28
CA SER A 653 7.01 -4.26 35.88
C SER A 653 8.46 -4.67 35.61
N GLU A 654 9.18 -3.90 34.79
CA GLU A 654 10.56 -4.23 34.41
C GLU A 654 11.51 -4.11 35.59
N ALA A 655 11.33 -3.11 36.46
CA ALA A 655 12.12 -2.99 37.68
C ALA A 655 11.91 -4.19 38.61
N SER A 656 10.67 -4.64 38.79
CA SER A 656 10.35 -5.81 39.63
C SER A 656 11.07 -7.06 39.12
N VAL A 657 10.95 -7.38 37.83
CA VAL A 657 11.57 -8.57 37.23
C VAL A 657 13.11 -8.52 37.29
N LEU A 658 13.70 -7.36 37.00
CA LEU A 658 15.15 -7.18 37.08
C LEU A 658 15.68 -7.27 38.52
N LEU A 659 14.96 -6.71 39.49
CA LEU A 659 15.35 -6.78 40.90
C LEU A 659 15.17 -8.19 41.48
N LEU A 660 14.14 -8.94 41.07
CA LEU A 660 13.98 -10.35 41.40
C LEU A 660 15.13 -11.19 40.83
N THR A 661 15.55 -10.88 39.60
CA THR A 661 16.72 -11.51 38.97
C THR A 661 18.00 -11.23 39.76
N LEU A 662 18.21 -9.98 40.17
CA LEU A 662 19.32 -9.61 41.04
C LEU A 662 19.26 -10.35 42.39
N ALA A 663 18.08 -10.46 43.00
CA ALA A 663 17.90 -11.16 44.27
C ALA A 663 18.28 -12.64 44.15
N ALA A 664 17.82 -13.33 43.10
CA ALA A 664 18.13 -14.74 42.83
C ALA A 664 19.64 -14.95 42.61
N VAL A 665 20.26 -14.13 41.76
CA VAL A 665 21.71 -14.19 41.49
C VAL A 665 22.50 -13.90 42.75
N GLN A 666 22.10 -12.88 43.54
CA GLN A 666 22.77 -12.53 44.77
C GLN A 666 22.72 -13.67 45.80
N CYS A 667 21.58 -14.36 45.94
CA CYS A 667 21.47 -15.55 46.79
C CYS A 667 22.44 -16.66 46.35
N SER A 668 22.46 -16.97 45.05
CA SER A 668 23.34 -18.00 44.49
C SER A 668 24.84 -17.65 44.62
N VAL A 669 25.22 -16.42 44.25
CA VAL A 669 26.60 -15.93 44.33
C VAL A 669 27.06 -15.85 45.78
N SER A 670 26.22 -15.41 46.71
CA SER A 670 26.60 -15.34 48.11
C SER A 670 26.89 -16.70 48.72
N VAL A 671 26.09 -17.73 48.40
CA VAL A 671 26.39 -19.11 48.82
C VAL A 671 27.72 -19.58 48.21
N THR A 672 27.94 -19.30 46.93
CA THR A 672 29.21 -19.63 46.25
C THR A 672 30.40 -18.92 46.91
N CYS A 673 30.30 -17.63 47.19
CA CYS A 673 31.38 -16.83 47.77
C CYS A 673 31.68 -17.19 49.22
N VAL A 674 30.66 -17.45 50.03
CA VAL A 674 30.85 -17.93 51.40
C VAL A 674 31.54 -19.30 51.38
N ARG A 675 31.18 -20.18 50.44
CA ARG A 675 31.83 -21.49 50.28
C ARG A 675 33.27 -21.39 49.77
N ALA A 676 33.53 -20.55 48.77
CA ALA A 676 34.83 -20.45 48.11
C ALA A 676 35.85 -19.57 48.87
N TYR A 677 35.38 -18.49 49.51
CA TYR A 677 36.23 -17.45 50.11
C TYR A 677 35.92 -17.18 51.58
N GLY A 678 34.90 -17.82 52.16
CA GLY A 678 34.49 -17.59 53.56
C GLY A 678 33.84 -16.22 53.82
N LYS A 679 33.55 -15.43 52.78
CA LYS A 679 33.00 -14.07 52.91
C LYS A 679 31.88 -13.83 51.90
N ALA A 680 30.83 -13.17 52.35
CA ALA A 680 29.74 -12.71 51.49
C ALA A 680 30.18 -11.53 50.60
N PRO A 681 29.52 -11.30 49.45
CA PRO A 681 29.80 -10.16 48.57
C PRO A 681 29.66 -8.81 49.29
N SER A 682 30.37 -7.79 48.81
CA SER A 682 30.31 -6.46 49.42
C SER A 682 28.90 -5.86 49.27
N PRO A 683 28.37 -5.17 50.31
CA PRO A 683 27.05 -4.54 50.25
C PRO A 683 26.97 -3.45 49.15
N GLY A 684 28.11 -2.87 48.76
CA GLY A 684 28.20 -1.90 47.67
C GLY A 684 27.90 -2.50 46.30
N SER A 685 28.29 -3.75 46.04
CA SER A 685 28.00 -4.42 44.76
C SER A 685 26.50 -4.64 44.56
N VAL A 686 25.78 -5.01 45.62
CA VAL A 686 24.31 -5.18 45.58
C VAL A 686 23.61 -3.85 45.34
N ARG A 687 24.06 -2.78 45.99
CA ARG A 687 23.54 -1.42 45.76
C ARG A 687 23.74 -0.98 44.32
N ALA A 688 24.93 -1.19 43.78
CA ALA A 688 25.24 -0.87 42.38
C ALA A 688 24.37 -1.70 41.42
N GLY A 689 24.19 -2.99 41.69
CA GLY A 689 23.29 -3.86 40.92
C GLY A 689 21.85 -3.38 40.93
N ALA A 690 21.31 -3.03 42.11
CA ALA A 690 19.93 -2.55 42.24
C ALA A 690 19.72 -1.22 41.50
N LEU A 691 20.67 -0.29 41.61
CA LEU A 691 20.66 0.96 40.85
C LEU A 691 20.74 0.69 39.33
N GLY A 692 21.54 -0.28 38.90
CA GLY A 692 21.61 -0.72 37.51
C GLY A 692 20.28 -1.27 36.99
N CYS A 693 19.61 -2.13 37.76
CA CYS A 693 18.28 -2.66 37.43
C CYS A 693 17.25 -1.52 37.27
N LEU A 694 17.22 -0.57 38.22
CA LEU A 694 16.32 0.58 38.16
C LEU A 694 16.63 1.49 36.96
N ALA A 695 17.91 1.69 36.64
CA ALA A 695 18.32 2.47 35.48
C ALA A 695 17.90 1.80 34.16
N LEU A 696 18.06 0.48 34.04
CA LEU A 696 17.61 -0.27 32.86
C LEU A 696 16.09 -0.24 32.69
N ALA A 697 15.34 -0.42 33.77
CA ALA A 697 13.88 -0.30 33.74
C ALA A 697 13.43 1.13 33.38
N GLY A 698 14.11 2.15 33.92
CA GLY A 698 13.87 3.55 33.57
C GLY A 698 14.13 3.85 32.09
N LEU A 699 15.21 3.30 31.53
CA LEU A 699 15.50 3.41 30.10
C LEU A 699 14.42 2.73 29.26
N ALA A 700 14.02 1.49 29.61
CA ALA A 700 12.97 0.78 28.91
C ALA A 700 11.64 1.56 28.91
N ALA A 701 11.25 2.12 30.06
CA ALA A 701 10.04 2.93 30.18
C ALA A 701 10.11 4.28 29.42
N ALA A 702 11.31 4.86 29.25
CA ALA A 702 11.49 6.12 28.54
C ALA A 702 11.50 5.97 27.00
N LEU A 703 11.82 4.79 26.46
CA LEU A 703 11.93 4.55 25.01
C LEU A 703 10.65 4.93 24.21
N PRO A 704 9.42 4.57 24.64
CA PRO A 704 8.20 4.99 23.94
C PRO A 704 7.95 6.50 23.95
N LEU A 705 8.53 7.25 24.89
CA LEU A 705 8.47 8.72 24.89
C LEU A 705 9.40 9.34 23.85
N ALA A 706 10.44 8.61 23.44
CA ALA A 706 11.38 8.99 22.39
C ALA A 706 11.00 8.40 21.01
N SER A 707 9.73 8.06 20.80
CA SER A 707 9.18 7.47 19.56
C SER A 707 9.68 6.06 19.22
N VAL A 708 10.32 5.36 20.17
CA VAL A 708 10.64 3.93 20.06
C VAL A 708 9.53 3.13 20.74
N GLY A 709 8.39 3.02 20.05
CA GLY A 709 7.13 2.52 20.61
C GLY A 709 6.12 3.64 20.89
N GLU A 710 4.95 3.29 21.39
CA GLU A 710 3.86 4.23 21.66
C GLU A 710 2.95 3.71 22.79
N TYR A 711 2.72 4.51 23.83
CA TYR A 711 1.74 4.16 24.88
C TYR A 711 0.29 4.39 24.40
N GLY A 712 0.04 5.42 23.60
CA GLY A 712 -1.29 5.82 23.13
C GLY A 712 -1.93 4.96 22.05
N ALA A 713 -1.33 3.83 21.65
CA ALA A 713 -1.90 2.94 20.63
C ALA A 713 -3.19 2.23 21.11
N SER A 714 -3.38 2.14 22.43
CA SER A 714 -4.53 1.56 23.11
C SER A 714 -4.87 2.40 24.35
N PRO A 715 -6.15 2.48 24.76
CA PRO A 715 -6.55 3.19 25.97
C PRO A 715 -6.03 2.54 27.26
N LEU A 716 -5.44 1.34 27.17
CA LEU A 716 -4.75 0.70 28.31
C LEU A 716 -3.35 1.28 28.54
N CYS A 717 -2.83 2.08 27.60
CA CYS A 717 -1.54 2.75 27.70
C CYS A 717 -0.33 1.81 27.81
N LEU A 718 -0.51 0.53 27.55
CA LEU A 718 0.55 -0.47 27.58
C LEU A 718 1.17 -0.61 26.20
N PRO A 719 2.47 -0.90 26.10
CA PRO A 719 3.12 -1.21 24.84
C PRO A 719 2.53 -2.50 24.25
N TYR A 720 1.54 -2.33 23.39
CA TYR A 720 0.87 -3.38 22.64
C TYR A 720 0.90 -3.00 21.17
N ALA A 721 1.19 -3.97 20.31
CA ALA A 721 1.19 -3.78 18.88
C ALA A 721 -0.13 -4.30 18.30
N PRO A 722 -1.07 -3.42 17.89
CA PRO A 722 -2.20 -3.86 17.10
C PRO A 722 -1.73 -4.46 15.76
N PRO A 723 -2.52 -5.33 15.11
CA PRO A 723 -2.14 -6.01 13.86
C PRO A 723 -1.69 -5.06 12.74
N GLU A 724 -2.27 -3.85 12.69
CA GLU A 724 -2.00 -2.81 11.69
C GLU A 724 -0.99 -1.75 12.20
N GLY A 725 -0.31 -2.02 13.32
CA GLY A 725 0.56 -1.07 14.00
C GLY A 725 1.92 -0.86 13.31
N ARG A 726 2.63 0.19 13.75
CA ARG A 726 3.99 0.48 13.31
C ARG A 726 4.94 -0.67 13.70
N PRO A 727 5.87 -1.09 12.83
CA PRO A 727 6.82 -2.16 13.12
C PRO A 727 7.70 -1.88 14.35
N ALA A 728 7.98 -0.61 14.65
CA ALA A 728 8.72 -0.21 15.85
C ALA A 728 7.97 -0.52 17.17
N ALA A 729 6.64 -0.37 17.20
CA ALA A 729 5.84 -0.68 18.38
C ALA A 729 5.79 -2.19 18.65
N LEU A 730 5.67 -2.99 17.58
CA LEU A 730 5.79 -4.45 17.66
C LEU A 730 7.17 -4.88 18.15
N GLY A 731 8.23 -4.32 17.57
CA GLY A 731 9.60 -4.59 17.99
C GLY A 731 9.85 -4.28 19.47
N PHE A 732 9.32 -3.17 19.98
CA PHE A 732 9.44 -2.80 21.40
C PHE A 732 8.71 -3.77 22.33
N ALA A 733 7.45 -4.12 22.03
CA ALA A 733 6.69 -5.09 22.83
C ALA A 733 7.38 -6.46 22.86
N VAL A 734 7.89 -6.94 21.72
CA VAL A 734 8.65 -8.20 21.62
C VAL A 734 9.95 -8.13 22.43
N ALA A 735 10.67 -7.00 22.41
CA ALA A 735 11.90 -6.84 23.16
C ALA A 735 11.69 -6.95 24.68
N LEU A 736 10.60 -6.36 25.21
CA LEU A 736 10.23 -6.51 26.62
C LEU A 736 9.93 -7.96 26.99
N VAL A 737 9.20 -8.69 26.13
CA VAL A 737 8.91 -10.12 26.34
C VAL A 737 10.20 -10.94 26.34
N MET A 738 11.12 -10.68 25.41
CA MET A 738 12.40 -11.39 25.37
C MET A 738 13.28 -11.07 26.59
N MET A 739 13.32 -9.81 27.04
CA MET A 739 14.08 -9.41 28.22
C MET A 739 13.54 -10.09 29.48
N ASN A 740 12.23 -10.07 29.68
CA ASN A 740 11.59 -10.74 30.80
C ASN A 740 11.80 -12.26 30.75
N SER A 741 11.68 -12.87 29.58
CA SER A 741 11.98 -14.31 29.38
C SER A 741 13.43 -14.65 29.76
N LEU A 742 14.40 -13.82 29.34
CA LEU A 742 15.80 -14.00 29.70
C LEU A 742 16.02 -13.87 31.23
N CYS A 743 15.36 -12.90 31.86
CA CYS A 743 15.41 -12.72 33.31
C CYS A 743 14.92 -13.97 34.04
N PHE A 744 13.77 -14.53 33.63
CA PHE A 744 13.24 -15.77 34.21
C PHE A 744 14.15 -16.98 33.98
N LEU A 745 14.85 -17.07 32.84
CA LEU A 745 15.85 -18.12 32.59
C LEU A 745 17.08 -17.98 33.50
N VAL A 746 17.58 -16.76 33.70
CA VAL A 746 18.70 -16.49 34.62
C VAL A 746 18.31 -16.82 36.05
N VAL A 747 17.10 -16.45 36.45
CA VAL A 747 16.52 -16.78 37.76
C VAL A 747 16.44 -18.30 37.96
N ALA A 748 15.91 -19.03 36.97
CA ALA A 748 15.83 -20.49 37.02
C ALA A 748 17.23 -21.13 37.14
N GLY A 749 18.20 -20.66 36.36
CA GLY A 749 19.59 -21.12 36.44
C GLY A 749 20.24 -20.84 37.79
N ALA A 750 20.02 -19.64 38.37
CA ALA A 750 20.51 -19.28 39.69
C ALA A 750 19.92 -20.18 40.79
N TYR A 751 18.64 -20.56 40.65
CA TYR A 751 17.96 -21.48 41.57
C TYR A 751 18.44 -22.91 41.46
N ILE A 752 18.58 -23.44 40.24
CA ILE A 752 19.15 -24.77 40.01
C ILE A 752 20.54 -24.84 40.64
N LYS A 753 21.37 -23.81 40.42
CA LYS A 753 22.69 -23.72 41.05
C LYS A 753 22.60 -23.70 42.57
N LEU A 754 21.73 -22.86 43.14
CA LEU A 754 21.55 -22.77 44.58
C LEU A 754 21.11 -24.11 45.19
N TYR A 755 20.21 -24.84 44.52
CA TYR A 755 19.75 -26.16 44.95
C TYR A 755 20.85 -27.22 44.87
N CYS A 756 21.66 -27.21 43.80
CA CYS A 756 22.83 -28.09 43.67
C CYS A 756 23.91 -27.78 44.71
N ASP A 757 24.03 -26.52 45.13
CA ASP A 757 25.03 -26.07 46.11
C ASP A 757 24.62 -26.31 47.56
N LEU A 758 23.33 -26.51 47.86
CA LEU A 758 22.83 -26.83 49.20
C LEU A 758 23.17 -28.30 49.57
N PRO A 759 24.14 -28.58 50.46
CA PRO A 759 24.29 -29.91 51.02
C PRO A 759 23.05 -30.24 51.85
N ARG A 760 22.64 -31.51 51.87
CA ARG A 760 21.45 -32.03 52.58
C ARG A 760 21.47 -31.88 54.12
N GLY A 761 22.22 -30.95 54.72
CA GLY A 761 22.27 -30.84 56.19
C GLY A 761 22.82 -29.56 56.84
N ASP A 762 23.75 -28.80 56.22
CA ASP A 762 24.65 -27.97 57.05
C ASP A 762 24.52 -26.45 56.95
N PHE A 763 23.49 -25.90 56.28
CA PHE A 763 23.40 -24.45 56.05
C PHE A 763 22.26 -23.71 56.79
N GLU A 764 21.65 -24.31 57.82
CA GLU A 764 20.73 -23.55 58.70
C GLU A 764 21.41 -22.34 59.37
N ALA A 765 22.75 -22.33 59.49
CA ALA A 765 23.48 -21.28 60.21
C ALA A 765 23.98 -20.10 59.36
N VAL A 766 24.05 -20.21 58.02
CA VAL A 766 24.70 -19.17 57.19
C VAL A 766 23.70 -18.23 56.54
N TRP A 767 22.48 -18.69 56.35
CA TRP A 767 21.38 -17.90 55.82
C TRP A 767 20.21 -17.98 56.76
N ASP A 768 19.47 -16.88 56.87
CA ASP A 768 18.06 -16.97 57.21
C ASP A 768 17.40 -17.86 56.15
N CYS A 769 17.28 -19.17 56.39
CA CYS A 769 16.60 -20.12 55.49
C CYS A 769 15.22 -19.58 55.06
N ALA A 770 14.60 -18.79 55.92
CA ALA A 770 13.38 -18.05 55.65
C ALA A 770 13.47 -17.09 54.44
N MET A 771 14.57 -16.36 54.25
CA MET A 771 14.74 -15.42 53.13
C MET A 771 14.91 -16.15 51.80
N VAL A 772 15.74 -17.19 51.76
CA VAL A 772 15.96 -17.98 50.53
C VAL A 772 14.67 -18.65 50.10
N ARG A 773 13.90 -19.18 51.06
CA ARG A 773 12.58 -19.76 50.80
C ARG A 773 11.58 -18.71 50.32
N HIS A 774 11.61 -17.51 50.89
CA HIS A 774 10.73 -16.43 50.46
C HIS A 774 11.02 -15.98 49.03
N VAL A 775 12.29 -15.74 48.68
CA VAL A 775 12.70 -15.42 47.31
C VAL A 775 12.28 -16.51 46.33
N ALA A 776 12.29 -17.78 46.75
CA ALA A 776 11.87 -18.92 45.92
C ALA A 776 10.38 -18.85 45.57
N TRP A 777 9.55 -18.49 46.56
CA TRP A 777 8.12 -18.33 46.37
C TRP A 777 7.79 -17.18 45.43
N LEU A 778 8.49 -16.04 45.54
CA LEU A 778 8.33 -14.91 44.62
C LEU A 778 8.62 -15.32 43.17
N ILE A 779 9.73 -16.01 42.96
CA ILE A 779 10.17 -16.46 41.65
C ILE A 779 9.20 -17.46 41.03
N PHE A 780 8.74 -18.42 41.82
CA PHE A 780 7.77 -19.41 41.36
C PHE A 780 6.43 -18.76 41.00
N ALA A 781 5.95 -17.83 41.84
CA ALA A 781 4.71 -17.10 41.60
C ALA A 781 4.78 -16.23 40.33
N ASP A 782 5.83 -15.42 40.19
CA ASP A 782 6.02 -14.54 39.03
C ASP A 782 6.24 -15.34 37.75
N GLY A 783 7.03 -16.42 37.81
CA GLY A 783 7.27 -17.30 36.66
C GLY A 783 6.00 -17.96 36.14
N LEU A 784 5.14 -18.47 37.04
CA LEU A 784 3.85 -19.04 36.68
C LEU A 784 2.90 -18.01 36.06
N LEU A 785 2.86 -16.79 36.62
CA LEU A 785 2.01 -15.71 36.11
C LEU A 785 2.51 -15.14 34.78
N TYR A 786 3.79 -15.29 34.46
CA TYR A 786 4.35 -14.87 33.19
C TYR A 786 4.07 -15.83 32.03
N CYS A 787 3.88 -17.14 32.31
CA CYS A 787 3.61 -18.14 31.28
C CYS A 787 2.43 -17.77 30.34
N PRO A 788 1.26 -17.32 30.84
CA PRO A 788 0.17 -16.85 29.98
C PRO A 788 0.55 -15.66 29.09
N VAL A 789 1.29 -14.68 29.62
CA VAL A 789 1.72 -13.48 28.88
C VAL A 789 2.66 -13.85 27.73
N ALA A 790 3.66 -14.68 28.03
CA ALA A 790 4.59 -15.19 27.02
C ALA A 790 3.85 -16.01 25.97
N PHE A 791 2.99 -16.94 26.39
CA PHE A 791 2.21 -17.78 25.50
C PHE A 791 1.34 -16.95 24.54
N LEU A 792 0.59 -15.97 25.04
CA LEU A 792 -0.23 -15.11 24.18
C LEU A 792 0.62 -14.28 23.20
N SER A 793 1.75 -13.76 23.65
CA SER A 793 2.67 -13.00 22.79
C SER A 793 3.24 -13.87 21.66
N PHE A 794 3.67 -15.10 21.97
CA PHE A 794 4.16 -16.06 20.98
C PHE A 794 3.06 -16.56 20.05
N ALA A 795 1.86 -16.85 20.58
CA ALA A 795 0.71 -17.30 19.79
C ALA A 795 0.27 -16.23 18.80
N SER A 796 0.25 -14.95 19.22
CA SER A 796 -0.05 -13.81 18.34
C SER A 796 1.01 -13.63 17.26
N MET A 797 2.31 -13.80 17.58
CA MET A 797 3.41 -13.71 16.61
C MET A 797 3.38 -14.80 15.55
N LEU A 798 2.99 -16.02 15.93
CA LEU A 798 2.93 -17.19 15.05
C LEU A 798 1.57 -17.37 14.37
N GLY A 799 0.57 -16.54 14.72
CA GLY A 799 -0.79 -16.66 14.19
C GLY A 799 -1.49 -17.98 14.51
N LEU A 800 -1.10 -18.66 15.61
CA LEU A 800 -1.47 -20.07 15.84
C LEU A 800 -2.91 -20.27 16.33
N PHE A 801 -3.49 -19.29 17.05
CA PHE A 801 -4.84 -19.39 17.62
C PHE A 801 -5.53 -18.02 17.66
N PRO A 802 -6.83 -17.93 17.36
CA PRO A 802 -7.60 -16.71 17.59
C PRO A 802 -7.78 -16.51 19.10
N VAL A 803 -6.93 -15.66 19.68
CA VAL A 803 -7.08 -15.25 21.07
C VAL A 803 -8.23 -14.27 21.14
N THR A 804 -9.28 -14.60 21.90
CA THR A 804 -10.41 -13.71 22.12
C THR A 804 -9.91 -12.41 22.77
N PRO A 805 -10.36 -11.23 22.31
CA PRO A 805 -9.89 -9.95 22.85
C PRO A 805 -10.08 -9.80 24.37
N GLU A 806 -11.10 -10.45 24.94
CA GLU A 806 -11.39 -10.50 26.38
C GLU A 806 -10.29 -11.23 27.14
N ALA A 807 -9.72 -12.29 26.55
CA ALA A 807 -8.59 -13.03 27.12
C ALA A 807 -7.33 -12.16 27.12
N VAL A 808 -7.08 -11.43 26.03
CA VAL A 808 -5.94 -10.49 25.97
C VAL A 808 -6.10 -9.38 27.01
N LYS A 809 -7.29 -8.77 27.13
CA LYS A 809 -7.58 -7.77 28.17
C LYS A 809 -7.39 -8.32 29.58
N SER A 810 -7.92 -9.52 29.84
CA SER A 810 -7.78 -10.16 31.15
C SER A 810 -6.32 -10.44 31.49
N VAL A 811 -5.51 -10.85 30.51
CA VAL A 811 -4.07 -11.03 30.73
C VAL A 811 -3.37 -9.70 30.99
N LEU A 812 -3.67 -8.64 30.24
CA LEU A 812 -3.03 -7.32 30.42
C LEU A 812 -3.45 -6.61 31.72
N LEU A 813 -4.73 -6.70 32.11
CA LEU A 813 -5.29 -5.95 33.24
C LEU A 813 -5.31 -6.74 34.56
N VAL A 814 -5.31 -8.07 34.50
CA VAL A 814 -5.36 -8.93 35.70
C VAL A 814 -4.06 -9.69 35.84
N VAL A 815 -3.71 -10.57 34.89
CA VAL A 815 -2.57 -11.49 35.06
C VAL A 815 -1.23 -10.75 35.17
N LEU A 816 -1.00 -9.76 34.30
CA LEU A 816 0.24 -8.99 34.25
C LEU A 816 0.53 -8.20 35.54
N PRO A 817 -0.42 -7.47 36.16
CA PRO A 817 -0.18 -6.76 37.41
C PRO A 817 -0.32 -7.61 38.69
N LEU A 818 -0.80 -8.86 38.64
CA LEU A 818 -0.94 -9.72 39.83
C LEU A 818 0.34 -9.87 40.69
N PRO A 819 1.55 -10.01 40.11
CA PRO A 819 2.79 -10.06 40.91
C PRO A 819 2.96 -8.86 41.83
N ALA A 820 2.50 -7.67 41.40
CA ALA A 820 2.65 -6.44 42.18
C ALA A 820 1.91 -6.47 43.53
N CYS A 821 0.83 -7.25 43.64
CA CYS A 821 0.11 -7.43 44.90
C CYS A 821 0.44 -8.75 45.62
N LEU A 822 0.76 -9.82 44.88
CA LEU A 822 1.06 -11.13 45.48
C LEU A 822 2.44 -11.18 46.12
N ASN A 823 3.45 -10.55 45.51
CA ASN A 823 4.81 -10.54 46.04
C ASN A 823 4.94 -9.96 47.45
N PRO A 824 4.46 -8.73 47.73
CA PRO A 824 4.48 -8.23 49.09
C PRO A 824 3.57 -9.06 50.01
N LEU A 825 2.44 -9.60 49.54
CA LEU A 825 1.59 -10.46 50.36
C LEU A 825 2.32 -11.75 50.79
N LEU A 826 3.05 -12.40 49.89
CA LEU A 826 3.89 -13.55 50.20
C LEU A 826 4.98 -13.20 51.21
N TYR A 827 5.53 -11.98 51.16
CA TYR A 827 6.48 -11.49 52.16
C TYR A 827 5.80 -11.34 53.53
N LEU A 828 4.65 -10.71 53.59
CA LEU A 828 3.91 -10.49 54.84
C LEU A 828 3.45 -11.80 55.50
N LEU A 829 3.04 -12.79 54.71
CA LEU A 829 2.50 -14.06 55.22
C LEU A 829 3.58 -15.08 55.60
N PHE A 830 4.64 -15.20 54.79
CA PHE A 830 5.61 -16.29 54.93
C PHE A 830 6.98 -15.87 55.47
N ASN A 831 7.24 -14.57 55.65
CA ASN A 831 8.48 -14.08 56.23
C ASN A 831 8.37 -13.90 57.76
N PRO A 832 9.07 -14.72 58.58
CA PRO A 832 9.06 -14.58 60.04
C PRO A 832 9.65 -13.25 60.51
N HIS A 833 10.65 -12.70 59.80
CA HIS A 833 11.29 -11.42 60.15
C HIS A 833 10.33 -10.23 60.07
N PHE A 834 9.32 -10.32 59.22
CA PHE A 834 8.29 -9.27 59.13
C PHE A 834 7.53 -9.12 60.46
N ARG A 835 7.20 -10.22 61.15
CA ARG A 835 6.51 -10.15 62.45
C ARG A 835 7.36 -9.45 63.50
N GLU A 836 8.68 -9.60 63.44
CA GLU A 836 9.62 -8.93 64.33
C GLU A 836 9.77 -7.44 64.00
N ASP A 837 9.90 -7.10 62.73
CA ASP A 837 9.95 -5.70 62.27
C ASP A 837 8.64 -4.96 62.57
N LEU A 838 7.48 -5.62 62.44
CA LEU A 838 6.17 -5.05 62.79
C LEU A 838 6.03 -4.78 64.30
N ARG A 839 6.58 -5.65 65.16
CA ARG A 839 6.62 -5.38 66.62
C ARG A 839 7.46 -4.15 66.97
N ARG A 840 8.43 -3.76 66.13
CA ARG A 840 9.21 -2.53 66.35
C ARG A 840 8.41 -1.27 66.02
N LEU A 841 7.48 -1.36 65.05
CA LEU A 841 6.55 -0.27 64.72
C LEU A 841 5.48 -0.06 65.80
N TRP A 842 5.08 -1.14 66.49
CA TRP A 842 4.10 -1.09 67.58
C TRP A 842 4.77 -1.39 68.93
N PRO A 843 5.48 -0.42 69.54
CA PRO A 843 5.91 -0.57 70.91
C PRO A 843 4.65 -0.67 71.77
N SER A 844 4.34 -1.88 72.24
CA SER A 844 3.25 -2.08 73.18
C SER A 844 3.45 -1.15 74.37
N PRO A 845 2.40 -0.43 74.83
CA PRO A 845 2.55 0.54 75.90
C PRO A 845 3.15 -0.13 77.12
N ARG A 846 4.32 0.36 77.54
CA ARG A 846 5.01 0.00 78.79
C ARG A 846 4.00 -0.14 79.92
N SER A 847 3.65 -1.37 80.31
CA SER A 847 3.10 -1.62 81.62
C SER A 847 4.22 -1.39 82.65
N PRO A 848 4.07 -0.48 83.62
CA PRO A 848 5.12 -0.15 84.57
C PRO A 848 5.26 -1.26 85.61
N GLY A 849 6.50 -1.60 85.95
CA GLY A 849 6.80 -2.32 87.20
C GLY A 849 7.50 -3.66 87.01
N PRO A 850 8.76 -3.79 87.43
CA PRO A 850 9.48 -5.06 87.44
C PRO A 850 9.07 -5.85 88.69
N LEU A 851 8.31 -6.93 88.52
CA LEU A 851 8.24 -7.98 89.53
C LEU A 851 8.81 -9.26 88.93
N ALA A 852 9.98 -9.61 89.44
CA ALA A 852 10.60 -10.90 89.26
C ALA A 852 9.64 -11.99 89.76
N TYR A 853 9.09 -12.78 88.84
CA TYR A 853 8.68 -14.15 89.13
C TYR A 853 9.30 -15.05 88.07
N THR A 854 10.49 -15.53 88.41
CA THR A 854 10.99 -16.83 87.98
C THR A 854 9.94 -17.90 88.31
N ALA A 855 9.73 -18.85 87.39
CA ALA A 855 8.80 -19.98 87.44
C ALA A 855 7.39 -19.77 86.86
N ALA A 856 7.32 -19.48 85.55
CA ALA A 856 6.19 -19.87 84.70
C ALA A 856 6.75 -20.30 83.33
N GLY A 857 7.58 -21.35 83.34
CA GLY A 857 8.23 -21.92 82.16
C GLY A 857 7.51 -23.13 81.56
N GLU A 858 6.31 -23.50 82.03
CA GLU A 858 5.69 -24.79 81.66
C GLU A 858 4.22 -24.79 81.26
N LEU A 859 3.54 -23.63 81.14
CA LEU A 859 2.19 -23.62 80.56
C LEU A 859 2.10 -22.54 79.49
N GLU A 860 2.43 -22.89 78.25
CA GLU A 860 1.85 -22.32 77.01
C GLU A 860 2.42 -22.93 75.72
N LYS A 861 3.32 -23.94 75.81
CA LYS A 861 3.64 -24.84 74.69
C LYS A 861 2.63 -26.00 74.63
N SER A 862 1.34 -25.71 74.45
CA SER A 862 0.36 -26.73 74.06
C SER A 862 -0.85 -26.12 73.34
N SER A 863 -0.61 -25.47 72.20
CA SER A 863 -1.66 -25.26 71.21
C SER A 863 -1.00 -24.94 69.87
N CYS A 864 -1.50 -25.54 68.80
CA CYS A 864 -1.02 -25.44 67.41
C CYS A 864 0.14 -26.38 67.04
N ASP A 865 -0.07 -27.69 67.20
CA ASP A 865 0.67 -28.74 66.48
C ASP A 865 -0.30 -29.58 65.63
N SER A 866 -1.18 -28.92 64.88
CA SER A 866 -2.26 -29.56 64.10
C SER A 866 -2.04 -29.56 62.58
N THR A 867 -0.81 -29.39 62.10
CA THR A 867 -0.50 -29.51 60.65
C THR A 867 0.34 -30.73 60.27
N GLN A 868 0.70 -31.60 61.22
CA GLN A 868 1.27 -32.92 60.88
C GLN A 868 0.23 -34.04 60.69
N ALA A 869 -1.08 -33.72 60.72
CA ALA A 869 -2.15 -34.69 60.47
C ALA A 869 -2.43 -34.98 58.97
N LEU A 870 -1.61 -34.50 58.05
CA LEU A 870 -1.74 -34.74 56.61
C LEU A 870 -0.43 -35.30 56.07
N VAL A 871 -0.13 -36.57 56.35
CA VAL A 871 0.34 -37.60 55.41
C VAL A 871 0.56 -38.84 56.28
N ALA A 872 -0.49 -39.65 56.41
CA ALA A 872 -0.37 -41.00 56.94
C ALA A 872 0.35 -41.87 55.90
N PHE A 873 1.63 -42.16 56.13
CA PHE A 873 2.26 -43.34 55.53
C PHE A 873 1.94 -44.52 56.45
N SER A 874 1.11 -45.41 55.92
CA SER A 874 0.68 -46.66 56.53
C SER A 874 1.85 -47.53 56.98
N ASP A 875 1.79 -47.95 58.24
CA ASP A 875 2.59 -48.98 58.88
C ASP A 875 2.52 -50.33 58.13
N VAL A 876 3.55 -50.68 57.35
CA VAL A 876 3.96 -52.07 57.10
C VAL A 876 5.44 -52.03 56.71
N ASP A 877 6.32 -52.29 57.67
CA ASP A 877 7.63 -52.98 57.50
C ASP A 877 8.52 -52.69 58.72
N LEU A 878 7.97 -52.98 59.91
CA LEU A 878 8.67 -53.00 61.18
C LEU A 878 8.59 -54.41 61.77
N ILE A 879 8.88 -55.41 60.92
CA ILE A 879 9.25 -56.78 61.33
C ILE A 879 10.29 -57.27 60.33
N LEU A 880 11.52 -56.78 60.44
CA LEU A 880 12.72 -57.46 59.94
C LEU A 880 13.98 -56.82 60.58
N GLU A 881 13.90 -56.48 61.87
CA GLU A 881 15.07 -56.34 62.72
C GLU A 881 15.05 -57.49 63.73
N ALA A 882 15.87 -58.51 63.46
CA ALA A 882 16.42 -59.51 64.39
C ALA A 882 16.53 -60.88 63.72
N SER A 883 17.49 -61.06 62.81
CA SER A 883 18.05 -62.38 62.56
C SER A 883 19.55 -62.25 62.40
N GLU A 884 20.20 -62.37 63.54
CA GLU A 884 21.45 -63.08 63.79
C GLU A 884 22.57 -63.02 62.74
N ALA A 885 23.69 -62.49 63.22
CA ALA A 885 25.03 -62.81 62.78
C ALA A 885 25.22 -64.32 62.50
N GLY A 886 25.42 -64.65 61.22
CA GLY A 886 25.78 -65.99 60.77
C GLY A 886 26.69 -65.89 59.55
N GLN A 887 27.93 -66.35 59.72
CA GLN A 887 29.00 -66.37 58.71
C GLN A 887 28.63 -67.09 57.39
N PRO A 888 29.34 -66.79 56.30
CA PRO A 888 28.96 -67.14 54.94
C PRO A 888 29.45 -68.54 54.51
N PRO A 889 28.67 -69.29 53.71
CA PRO A 889 29.17 -70.37 52.87
C PRO A 889 29.41 -69.87 51.43
N GLY A 890 30.55 -70.25 50.86
CA GLY A 890 30.93 -69.92 49.50
C GLY A 890 30.11 -70.65 48.43
N LEU A 891 29.99 -69.99 47.28
CA LEU A 891 29.71 -70.57 45.97
C LEU A 891 30.29 -69.58 44.95
N GLU A 892 31.51 -69.83 44.47
CA GLU A 892 31.80 -70.39 43.14
C GLU A 892 31.34 -69.53 41.94
N THR A 893 32.35 -68.92 41.32
CA THR A 893 32.58 -68.77 39.87
C THR A 893 31.52 -68.11 38.98
N TYR A 894 31.78 -66.86 38.59
CA TYR A 894 31.82 -66.46 37.17
C TYR A 894 32.95 -65.44 36.95
N GLY A 895 33.64 -65.56 35.81
CA GLY A 895 35.01 -65.12 35.60
C GLY A 895 35.21 -63.71 35.04
N PHE A 896 36.46 -63.27 35.18
CA PHE A 896 37.11 -62.04 34.72
C PHE A 896 37.09 -61.85 33.18
N PRO A 897 37.28 -60.61 32.69
CA PRO A 897 38.64 -60.18 32.33
C PRO A 897 38.94 -58.70 32.66
N SER A 898 39.96 -58.47 33.48
CA SER A 898 40.63 -57.19 33.71
C SER A 898 41.84 -57.07 32.80
N VAL A 899 41.97 -55.96 32.04
CA VAL A 899 43.16 -55.64 31.24
C VAL A 899 43.92 -54.47 31.86
N THR A 900 45.22 -54.70 32.02
CA THR A 900 46.15 -53.96 32.87
C THR A 900 46.85 -52.83 32.11
N LEU A 901 46.92 -51.65 32.73
CA LEU A 901 47.79 -50.54 32.37
C LEU A 901 49.26 -50.86 32.72
N ILE A 902 50.18 -50.69 31.76
CA ILE A 902 51.63 -50.71 32.01
C ILE A 902 52.24 -49.41 31.48
N SER A 903 52.77 -48.63 32.40
CA SER A 903 53.61 -47.44 32.19
C SER A 903 55.06 -47.81 32.49
N ARG A 904 56.01 -47.55 31.57
CA ARG A 904 57.46 -47.51 31.87
C ARG A 904 58.27 -46.65 30.88
N HIS A 905 58.99 -45.68 31.47
CA HIS A 905 60.38 -45.28 31.22
C HIS A 905 60.80 -44.44 29.97
N GLN A 906 61.16 -43.17 30.25
CA GLN A 906 62.35 -42.44 29.73
C GLN A 906 63.67 -43.13 30.17
N PRO A 907 64.90 -42.79 29.68
CA PRO A 907 65.37 -41.63 28.88
C PRO A 907 66.42 -41.97 27.78
N GLY A 908 66.96 -40.96 27.07
CA GLY A 908 68.31 -41.06 26.47
C GLY A 908 68.53 -40.25 25.19
N ALA A 909 69.19 -39.10 25.33
CA ALA A 909 69.64 -38.24 24.24
C ALA A 909 70.94 -38.75 23.59
N THR A 910 71.02 -38.74 22.26
CA THR A 910 72.27 -38.82 21.51
C THR A 910 72.25 -37.84 20.34
N ARG A 911 73.23 -36.94 20.36
CA ARG A 911 73.54 -35.88 19.40
C ARG A 911 74.61 -36.43 18.47
N LEU A 912 74.44 -36.34 17.15
CA LEU A 912 75.51 -36.57 16.17
C LEU A 912 75.25 -35.68 14.94
N GLU A 913 76.29 -34.93 14.59
CA GLU A 913 76.38 -33.94 13.53
C GLU A 913 76.64 -34.57 12.15
N GLY A 914 76.26 -33.83 11.09
CA GLY A 914 77.01 -33.79 9.84
C GLY A 914 76.48 -34.64 8.69
N ASN A 915 75.77 -34.01 7.74
CA ASN A 915 76.15 -34.03 6.32
C ASN A 915 75.29 -33.06 5.49
N HIS A 916 75.99 -32.24 4.69
CA HIS A 916 75.48 -31.43 3.60
C HIS A 916 74.82 -32.29 2.52
N PHE A 917 73.69 -31.88 1.94
CA PHE A 917 73.46 -31.90 0.48
C PHE A 917 72.24 -31.03 0.09
N VAL A 918 72.56 -30.00 -0.67
CA VAL A 918 71.84 -29.19 -1.67
C VAL A 918 70.35 -29.47 -1.92
N GLU A 919 69.58 -28.38 -1.83
CA GLU A 919 68.17 -28.20 -2.20
C GLU A 919 68.02 -27.95 -3.72
N PRO A 920 67.02 -28.55 -4.40
CA PRO A 920 66.75 -28.30 -5.82
C PRO A 920 65.71 -27.19 -6.03
N ASP A 921 66.03 -26.30 -6.98
CA ASP A 921 65.14 -25.31 -7.59
C ASP A 921 63.88 -25.91 -8.22
N GLY A 922 62.78 -25.14 -8.22
CA GLY A 922 61.76 -25.27 -9.26
C GLY A 922 60.34 -24.82 -8.89
N THR A 923 59.91 -23.72 -9.51
CA THR A 923 58.51 -23.34 -9.85
C THR A 923 57.62 -22.70 -8.77
N LYS A 924 57.83 -21.39 -8.55
CA LYS A 924 56.76 -20.44 -8.17
C LYS A 924 56.40 -19.59 -9.39
N LEU A 925 55.18 -19.80 -9.91
CA LEU A 925 54.52 -18.93 -10.87
C LEU A 925 53.96 -17.71 -10.13
N GLY A 926 54.57 -16.54 -10.33
CA GLY A 926 54.07 -15.24 -9.87
C GLY A 926 54.24 -14.23 -11.00
N ASN A 927 53.13 -13.83 -11.61
CA ASN A 927 53.08 -12.82 -12.67
C ASN A 927 53.39 -11.42 -12.10
N PRO A 928 54.34 -10.67 -12.68
CA PRO A 928 54.68 -9.31 -12.27
C PRO A 928 53.90 -8.26 -13.09
N GLN A 929 53.37 -7.23 -12.40
CA GLN A 929 52.94 -5.98 -13.02
C GLN A 929 54.14 -5.05 -13.26
N PRO A 930 54.17 -4.28 -14.36
CA PRO A 930 55.26 -3.38 -14.70
C PRO A 930 55.07 -1.99 -14.06
N PRO A 931 56.10 -1.44 -13.38
CA PRO A 931 56.24 -0.01 -13.18
C PRO A 931 57.30 0.53 -14.14
N MET A 932 56.92 1.47 -15.02
CA MET A 932 57.87 2.15 -15.91
C MET A 932 57.90 3.65 -15.61
N ASN A 933 59.12 4.09 -15.28
CA ASN A 933 59.73 5.39 -15.56
C ASN A 933 59.30 6.61 -14.74
N GLU A 934 59.91 6.71 -13.57
CA GLU A 934 60.47 7.98 -13.07
C GLU A 934 61.91 8.14 -13.59
N GLU A 935 62.16 9.12 -14.45
CA GLU A 935 63.49 9.68 -14.70
C GLU A 935 63.44 11.22 -14.74
N LEU A 936 64.31 11.80 -13.90
CA LEU A 936 65.00 13.09 -13.97
C LEU A 936 64.19 14.40 -14.08
N LEU A 937 64.15 15.21 -13.01
CA LEU A 937 65.17 16.22 -12.61
C LEU A 937 65.25 17.43 -13.54
N LEU A 938 64.55 18.51 -13.16
CA LEU A 938 65.02 19.89 -13.34
C LEU A 938 64.68 20.68 -12.06
N ARG A 939 65.67 20.75 -11.17
CA ARG A 939 65.78 21.73 -10.08
C ARG A 939 66.70 22.84 -10.60
N ALA A 940 66.21 24.08 -10.65
CA ALA A 940 67.05 25.27 -10.63
C ALA A 940 66.22 26.45 -10.09
N GLU A 941 66.70 27.00 -8.98
CA GLU A 941 66.80 28.45 -8.65
C GLU A 941 65.51 29.30 -8.79
N GLY A 942 64.96 29.94 -7.75
CA GLY A 942 65.65 30.62 -6.66
C GLY A 942 66.03 32.05 -7.04
N ALA A 943 65.06 32.93 -7.32
CA ALA A 943 65.27 34.37 -7.36
C ALA A 943 64.01 35.13 -6.90
N THR A 944 64.08 35.58 -5.65
CA THR A 944 63.22 36.59 -5.02
C THR A 944 63.62 38.01 -5.44
N LEU A 945 62.68 38.95 -5.28
CA LEU A 945 62.81 40.43 -5.26
C LEU A 945 62.48 41.16 -6.58
N ALA A 946 61.24 41.66 -6.64
CA ALA A 946 60.95 43.00 -7.16
C ALA A 946 59.65 43.50 -6.52
N ASP A 947 59.79 44.20 -5.40
CA ASP A 947 58.82 45.17 -4.90
C ASP A 947 58.65 46.27 -5.95
N CYS A 948 57.42 46.51 -6.41
CA CYS A 948 57.00 47.84 -6.84
C CYS A 948 55.54 48.05 -6.44
N SER A 949 55.41 48.98 -5.52
CA SER A 949 54.23 49.49 -4.86
C SER A 949 53.38 50.39 -5.78
N ALA A 950 52.23 50.78 -5.22
CA ALA A 950 51.42 51.95 -5.54
C ALA A 950 50.37 51.80 -6.65
N GLY A 951 49.13 51.62 -6.19
CA GLY A 951 47.92 51.76 -7.00
C GLY A 951 46.66 51.79 -6.13
N GLY A 952 46.64 52.66 -5.12
CA GLY A 952 45.44 52.94 -4.33
C GLY A 952 44.51 53.92 -5.06
N ALA A 953 43.26 53.51 -5.27
CA ALA A 953 42.13 54.40 -5.55
C ALA A 953 40.86 53.72 -5.00
N LEU A 954 40.42 54.12 -3.80
CA LEU A 954 39.26 54.99 -3.59
C LEU A 954 37.91 54.29 -3.82
N TRP A 955 37.34 53.81 -2.71
CA TRP A 955 35.89 53.61 -2.53
C TRP A 955 35.15 54.95 -2.57
N PRO A 956 33.91 54.95 -3.07
CA PRO A 956 32.81 55.22 -2.15
C PRO A 956 31.59 54.29 -2.33
N SER A 957 31.05 53.96 -1.16
CA SER A 957 29.81 53.28 -0.82
C SER A 957 28.52 53.97 -1.33
N GLY A 958 27.54 53.16 -1.77
CA GLY A 958 26.11 53.54 -1.90
C GLY A 958 25.21 52.50 -1.20
N PRO A 959 24.04 52.89 -0.65
CA PRO A 959 23.61 52.39 0.66
C PRO A 959 22.60 51.25 0.64
N LEU A 960 22.80 50.33 1.59
CA LEU A 960 21.84 49.34 2.09
C LEU A 960 20.61 50.04 2.70
N PHE A 961 19.44 49.82 2.10
CA PHE A 961 18.15 50.04 2.76
C PHE A 961 17.65 48.70 3.30
N ALA A 962 17.82 48.49 4.60
CA ALA A 962 17.19 47.44 5.38
C ALA A 962 16.14 48.12 6.27
N SER A 963 14.86 47.97 5.94
CA SER A 963 13.75 48.34 6.81
C SER A 963 13.17 47.07 7.42
N HIS A 964 13.56 46.81 8.67
CA HIS A 964 12.83 45.95 9.58
C HIS A 964 11.61 46.71 10.10
N LEU A 965 10.41 46.20 9.78
CA LEU A 965 9.21 46.23 10.61
C LEU A 965 8.30 45.09 10.17
#